data_AF-A0A9P8SC82-F1
#
_entry.id   AF-A0A9P8SC82-F1
#
_cell.length_a   1.000
_cell.length_b   1.000
_cell.length_c   1.000
_cell.angle_alpha   90.00
_cell.angle_beta   90.00
_cell.angle_gamma   90.00
#
_symmetry.space_group_name_H-M   'P 1'
#
loop_
_entity.id
_entity.type
_entity.pdbx_description
1 polymer ?
#
loop_
_entity_poly.entity_id
_entity_poly.type
_entity_poly.pdbx_seq_one_letter_code
_entity_poly.pdbx_strand_id
1 'polypeptide(L)'
;MKWTLQFLAFAALAVLPSTCVADANDNTNNEPKPDKDGKYWIYGDGISAAFVAYGASVSNFMVKDQYGIERDIVTGFDNASYYGIDKQHPHFGGVPGRYANRIKNSTFEIDGKKYHVKANENPTKGHPDGVDTLHGGPDGWDWRNFTVVSHSNHSVTFSLVDPDGKEGFPGEVVTVVTYSLNGRDWDLKMVAEATTKKTPIMLSSHTYWNLDGFANNQTSKVFNHTLHMPYAGFRVGVDNILIPTGELLPNKKGGVNDFWSEPKQIGASFGDEGMVNNCGFNCTGYDNCFINNRGAIGPYDWRKQGPVTTLSSPWSGIQLDVFTDQDAFQIYSCNGQNGTMALKKTQGVTGDNKDKFPRTIPKYGCVVLEVQDYIDGINNPEWMRGKKQIYEPGGDPRRILCSMEDDRAQVDLGIAADIEEAQLTQAHQPEPTSDDAPQSTTKQPKKRFVGRRAAAEAAAKNGTTSADGESGAIQAAKPRRAPRLLNRVPKDILDDPNLKEAIALLPANYSFEIPKTIHRIRTSGAKKVALQMPEGLLLFATTISDILTQFCPGIETLIMGDVTYGACCIDDYTARALGCDLLVHYAHSCLIPVDVTKIKTLYVFVDISIDTAHLLASLERNFATGKTMAVVGTIQFNATIHGVRSNLEAAGFKVLVPQIAPLSKGEILGCTSPRLKDEDAVDMILYLGDGRFHLESIMIHNPSIPAYRYDPYSRKLTRETYGHDEMQSLRRSAIHTARTAKRWGLILGSLGRQGNPHTMALIEKRLKEKGIPWVNLLLSEIFPGKLAMMSDVECWVQVACPRLSIDWGYAFPRPLLTPYEALVALGVKEEWDKGSVYPMDYYGKEGLGRARPLEAS
;
A
#
# COMPACT_ATOMS: atom_id res chain seq x y z
N MET A 1 -25.42 -31.72 27.47
CA MET A 1 -26.60 -30.84 27.58
C MET A 1 -26.19 -29.61 28.37
N LYS A 2 -26.15 -28.44 27.71
CA LYS A 2 -26.11 -27.03 28.22
C LYS A 2 -25.08 -26.69 29.32
N TRP A 3 -24.24 -25.66 29.25
CA TRP A 3 -24.52 -24.27 28.86
C TRP A 3 -23.25 -23.55 28.40
N THR A 4 -23.36 -22.86 27.27
CA THR A 4 -22.50 -21.79 26.75
C THR A 4 -23.24 -20.46 26.94
N LEU A 5 -22.59 -19.42 27.47
CA LEU A 5 -23.01 -18.02 27.33
C LEU A 5 -21.95 -17.06 27.90
N GLN A 6 -21.30 -16.27 27.05
CA GLN A 6 -21.17 -14.80 27.15
C GLN A 6 -20.22 -14.25 26.08
N PHE A 7 -20.76 -13.90 24.92
CA PHE A 7 -20.30 -12.80 24.07
C PHE A 7 -21.52 -12.31 23.26
N LEU A 8 -22.13 -11.22 23.71
CA LEU A 8 -23.19 -10.48 23.03
C LEU A 8 -23.24 -9.09 23.67
N ALA A 9 -22.48 -8.15 23.12
CA ALA A 9 -22.60 -6.74 23.43
C ALA A 9 -22.14 -5.93 22.22
N PHE A 10 -23.05 -5.71 21.27
CA PHE A 10 -23.28 -4.45 20.53
C PHE A 10 -24.27 -4.73 19.38
N ALA A 11 -25.50 -5.10 19.74
CA ALA A 11 -26.67 -5.07 18.86
C ALA A 11 -27.94 -5.23 19.70
N ALA A 12 -28.48 -4.13 20.23
CA ALA A 12 -29.89 -3.95 20.57
C ALA A 12 -30.08 -2.63 21.36
N LEU A 13 -30.66 -1.62 20.72
CA LEU A 13 -31.49 -0.65 21.43
C LEU A 13 -32.75 -0.43 20.59
N ALA A 14 -33.84 -0.98 21.09
CA ALA A 14 -35.19 -0.83 20.56
C ALA A 14 -35.83 0.43 21.16
N VAL A 15 -36.46 1.28 20.33
CA VAL A 15 -37.47 2.26 20.79
C VAL A 15 -38.59 2.35 19.74
N LEU A 16 -39.83 2.19 20.22
CA LEU A 16 -41.11 2.20 19.49
C LEU A 16 -41.60 3.63 19.14
N PRO A 17 -42.58 3.79 18.23
CA PRO A 17 -42.91 5.08 17.62
C PRO A 17 -43.87 5.92 18.47
N SER A 18 -43.73 7.23 18.43
CA SER A 18 -44.76 8.17 18.90
C SER A 18 -44.80 9.41 18.01
N THR A 19 -46.00 9.69 17.50
CA THR A 19 -46.36 10.80 16.62
C THR A 19 -46.61 12.08 17.42
N CYS A 20 -46.02 13.21 17.02
CA CYS A 20 -46.61 14.55 17.06
C CYS A 20 -45.76 15.57 16.27
N VAL A 21 -46.42 16.62 15.80
CA VAL A 21 -46.06 17.51 14.69
C VAL A 21 -45.34 18.78 15.18
N ALA A 22 -44.51 19.35 14.29
CA ALA A 22 -44.11 20.76 14.10
C ALA A 22 -42.74 21.26 14.61
N ASP A 23 -41.97 21.71 13.61
CA ASP A 23 -41.11 22.89 13.46
C ASP A 23 -39.77 23.08 14.20
N ALA A 24 -38.74 23.10 13.34
CA ALA A 24 -37.59 24.01 13.24
C ALA A 24 -36.68 24.24 14.47
N ASN A 25 -35.46 23.69 14.37
CA ASN A 25 -34.18 24.41 14.29
C ASN A 25 -33.06 23.74 15.13
N ASP A 26 -32.04 23.27 14.41
CA ASP A 26 -30.63 23.05 14.78
C ASP A 26 -30.17 22.04 15.87
N ASN A 27 -29.27 21.15 15.42
CA ASN A 27 -28.24 20.35 16.10
C ASN A 27 -28.55 19.55 17.39
N THR A 28 -28.67 18.22 17.26
CA THR A 28 -27.85 17.14 17.90
C THR A 28 -28.59 15.79 17.86
N ASN A 29 -28.29 14.96 16.84
CA ASN A 29 -28.42 13.49 16.75
C ASN A 29 -28.30 13.09 15.27
N ASN A 30 -27.06 13.02 14.76
CA ASN A 30 -26.77 12.75 13.33
C ASN A 30 -26.87 11.25 13.02
N GLU A 31 -28.09 10.71 12.95
CA GLU A 31 -28.32 9.54 12.10
C GLU A 31 -28.28 10.00 10.62
N PRO A 32 -27.61 9.24 9.72
CA PRO A 32 -27.74 9.45 8.29
C PRO A 32 -29.22 9.43 7.88
N LYS A 33 -29.74 10.53 7.33
CA LYS A 33 -31.14 10.61 6.90
C LYS A 33 -31.22 10.81 5.39
N PRO A 34 -31.99 9.97 4.68
CA PRO A 34 -32.24 10.17 3.26
C PRO A 34 -33.22 11.33 3.03
N ASP A 35 -33.35 11.77 1.78
CA ASP A 35 -34.43 12.65 1.35
C ASP A 35 -35.80 11.95 1.42
N LYS A 36 -36.87 12.68 1.08
CA LYS A 36 -38.25 12.17 1.05
C LYS A 36 -38.47 10.96 0.12
N ASP A 37 -37.58 10.77 -0.84
CA ASP A 37 -37.62 9.70 -1.82
C ASP A 37 -36.68 8.55 -1.44
N GLY A 38 -36.06 8.60 -0.25
CA GLY A 38 -35.18 7.56 0.28
C GLY A 38 -33.75 7.60 -0.24
N LYS A 39 -33.30 8.74 -0.78
CA LYS A 39 -31.97 8.89 -1.39
C LYS A 39 -31.00 9.69 -0.53
N TYR A 40 -29.74 9.25 -0.51
CA TYR A 40 -28.63 9.92 0.16
C TYR A 40 -27.82 10.70 -0.88
N TRP A 41 -27.94 12.02 -0.84
CA TRP A 41 -27.24 12.92 -1.77
C TRP A 41 -25.85 13.28 -1.27
N ILE A 42 -24.89 13.32 -2.20
CA ILE A 42 -23.56 13.90 -2.01
C ILE A 42 -23.27 14.88 -3.16
N TYR A 43 -22.39 15.83 -2.92
CA TYR A 43 -22.18 17.00 -3.76
C TYR A 43 -20.68 17.23 -4.00
N GLY A 44 -20.33 17.63 -5.21
CA GLY A 44 -19.00 18.06 -5.61
C GLY A 44 -19.04 19.39 -6.35
N ASP A 45 -17.93 19.76 -7.01
CA ASP A 45 -17.82 20.95 -7.82
C ASP A 45 -18.53 20.76 -9.17
N GLY A 46 -19.78 21.23 -9.27
CA GLY A 46 -20.58 21.15 -10.49
C GLY A 46 -21.09 19.76 -10.84
N ILE A 47 -21.00 18.81 -9.90
CA ILE A 47 -21.59 17.47 -9.98
C ILE A 47 -22.29 17.11 -8.66
N SER A 48 -23.30 16.25 -8.73
CA SER A 48 -23.94 15.67 -7.54
C SER A 48 -24.40 14.25 -7.82
N ALA A 49 -24.47 13.41 -6.80
CA ALA A 49 -24.88 12.02 -6.94
C ALA A 49 -25.79 11.61 -5.78
N ALA A 50 -26.73 10.72 -6.06
CA ALA A 50 -27.67 10.20 -5.08
C ALA A 50 -27.58 8.68 -5.01
N PHE A 51 -27.60 8.14 -3.79
CA PHE A 51 -27.43 6.71 -3.51
C PHE A 51 -28.59 6.17 -2.70
N VAL A 52 -28.84 4.87 -2.80
CA VAL A 52 -29.86 4.16 -2.01
C VAL A 52 -29.23 2.97 -1.29
N ALA A 53 -29.78 2.62 -0.13
CA ALA A 53 -29.24 1.54 0.71
C ALA A 53 -29.40 0.16 0.07
N TYR A 54 -30.47 -0.05 -0.71
CA TYR A 54 -30.68 -1.30 -1.46
C TYR A 54 -29.61 -1.44 -2.54
N GLY A 55 -28.84 -2.52 -2.49
CA GLY A 55 -27.71 -2.80 -3.38
C GLY A 55 -26.54 -1.83 -3.26
N ALA A 56 -26.53 -0.94 -2.26
CA ALA A 56 -25.66 0.24 -2.21
C ALA A 56 -25.69 1.06 -3.52
N SER A 57 -26.84 1.11 -4.19
CA SER A 57 -26.94 1.54 -5.58
C SER A 57 -26.74 3.04 -5.78
N VAL A 58 -26.07 3.40 -6.88
CA VAL A 58 -26.16 4.76 -7.45
C VAL A 58 -27.50 4.93 -8.16
N SER A 59 -28.26 5.95 -7.76
CA SER A 59 -29.60 6.22 -8.30
C SER A 59 -29.64 7.43 -9.23
N ASN A 60 -28.77 8.42 -9.00
CA ASN A 60 -28.68 9.63 -9.80
C ASN A 60 -27.22 10.07 -9.88
N PHE A 61 -26.85 10.66 -11.01
CA PHE A 61 -25.58 11.34 -11.18
C PHE A 61 -25.80 12.55 -12.08
N MET A 62 -25.78 13.73 -11.48
CA MET A 62 -26.07 15.00 -12.14
C MET A 62 -24.77 15.69 -12.58
N VAL A 63 -24.68 16.01 -13.87
CA VAL A 63 -23.54 16.74 -14.46
C VAL A 63 -24.08 17.80 -15.41
N LYS A 64 -23.44 18.98 -15.45
CA LYS A 64 -23.76 20.01 -16.45
C LYS A 64 -23.15 19.67 -17.80
N ASP A 65 -23.96 19.73 -18.85
CA ASP A 65 -23.51 19.59 -20.24
C ASP A 65 -22.75 20.84 -20.74
N GLN A 66 -22.25 20.79 -21.98
CA GLN A 66 -21.52 21.89 -22.62
C GLN A 66 -22.34 23.19 -22.77
N TYR A 67 -23.66 23.14 -22.59
CA TYR A 67 -24.56 24.30 -22.60
C TYR A 67 -24.94 24.75 -21.17
N GLY A 68 -24.36 24.13 -20.14
CA GLY A 68 -24.63 24.40 -18.73
C GLY A 68 -25.93 23.78 -18.20
N ILE A 69 -26.60 22.92 -18.98
CA ILE A 69 -27.85 22.26 -18.59
C ILE A 69 -27.51 20.99 -17.81
N GLU A 70 -28.14 20.82 -16.65
CA GLU A 70 -27.93 19.65 -15.81
C GLU A 70 -28.56 18.39 -16.42
N ARG A 71 -27.78 17.29 -16.45
CA ARG A 71 -28.16 15.99 -17.01
C ARG A 71 -27.97 14.91 -15.96
N ASP A 72 -28.97 14.04 -15.82
CA ASP A 72 -28.85 12.81 -15.04
C ASP A 72 -28.36 11.67 -15.92
N ILE A 73 -27.08 11.31 -15.77
CA ILE A 73 -26.37 10.46 -16.72
C ILE A 73 -26.39 8.96 -16.38
N VAL A 74 -27.09 8.55 -15.32
CA VAL A 74 -27.24 7.13 -14.92
C VAL A 74 -28.71 6.72 -14.90
N THR A 75 -29.03 5.46 -15.17
CA THR A 75 -30.42 4.97 -14.99
C THR A 75 -30.73 4.70 -13.52
N GLY A 76 -32.00 4.46 -13.19
CA GLY A 76 -32.45 4.20 -11.82
C GLY A 76 -33.91 4.57 -11.63
N PHE A 77 -34.35 4.69 -10.38
CA PHE A 77 -35.73 5.07 -10.05
C PHE A 77 -35.82 6.44 -9.38
N ASP A 78 -36.97 7.10 -9.50
CA ASP A 78 -37.24 8.36 -8.80
C ASP A 78 -37.33 8.16 -7.28
N ASN A 79 -37.85 7.00 -6.83
CA ASN A 79 -38.05 6.69 -5.42
C ASN A 79 -37.34 5.39 -5.04
N ALA A 80 -36.65 5.38 -3.89
CA ALA A 80 -35.89 4.25 -3.39
C ALA A 80 -36.75 3.00 -3.14
N SER A 81 -38.04 3.17 -2.84
CA SER A 81 -38.95 2.03 -2.59
C SER A 81 -39.17 1.13 -3.80
N TYR A 82 -38.87 1.60 -5.02
CA TYR A 82 -38.94 0.77 -6.23
C TYR A 82 -37.78 -0.22 -6.35
N TYR A 83 -36.64 0.08 -5.71
CA TYR A 83 -35.55 -0.86 -5.58
C TYR A 83 -36.00 -2.01 -4.67
N GLY A 84 -36.00 -3.23 -5.21
CA GLY A 84 -36.48 -4.45 -4.53
C GLY A 84 -37.93 -4.86 -4.79
N ILE A 85 -38.74 -4.07 -5.50
CA ILE A 85 -40.14 -4.45 -5.86
C ILE A 85 -40.44 -4.41 -7.36
N ASP A 86 -39.64 -3.68 -8.15
CA ASP A 86 -39.83 -3.64 -9.59
C ASP A 86 -39.62 -5.03 -10.20
N LYS A 87 -40.51 -5.44 -11.09
CA LYS A 87 -40.49 -6.81 -11.64
C LYS A 87 -39.53 -6.97 -12.82
N GLN A 88 -39.05 -5.86 -13.39
CA GLN A 88 -38.24 -5.87 -14.59
C GLN A 88 -36.76 -5.68 -14.28
N HIS A 89 -36.43 -4.71 -13.43
CA HIS A 89 -35.04 -4.45 -13.03
C HIS A 89 -34.94 -3.77 -11.65
N PRO A 90 -35.18 -4.51 -10.55
CA PRO A 90 -35.31 -3.94 -9.20
C PRO A 90 -33.99 -3.49 -8.53
N HIS A 91 -32.85 -3.53 -9.23
CA HIS A 91 -31.52 -3.36 -8.63
C HIS A 91 -30.56 -2.57 -9.56
N PHE A 92 -31.08 -1.55 -10.25
CA PHE A 92 -30.26 -0.64 -11.06
C PHE A 92 -29.09 -0.05 -10.25
N GLY A 93 -27.91 0.06 -10.87
CA GLY A 93 -26.77 0.76 -10.27
C GLY A 93 -26.17 0.10 -9.03
N GLY A 94 -26.57 -1.13 -8.71
CA GLY A 94 -26.14 -1.85 -7.51
C GLY A 94 -24.73 -2.41 -7.58
N VAL A 95 -24.25 -2.86 -6.41
CA VAL A 95 -23.00 -3.61 -6.25
C VAL A 95 -23.31 -5.09 -6.33
N PRO A 96 -23.05 -5.76 -7.48
CA PRO A 96 -23.24 -7.21 -7.57
C PRO A 96 -22.29 -7.95 -6.63
N GLY A 97 -22.74 -9.08 -6.08
CA GLY A 97 -21.89 -9.84 -5.17
C GLY A 97 -22.56 -11.04 -4.52
N ARG A 98 -21.81 -11.92 -3.85
CA ARG A 98 -20.39 -11.75 -3.51
C ARG A 98 -19.39 -12.00 -4.64
N TYR A 99 -19.87 -12.50 -5.78
CA TYR A 99 -19.07 -12.69 -6.99
C TYR A 99 -19.81 -12.10 -8.19
N ALA A 100 -19.30 -11.01 -8.75
CA ALA A 100 -19.86 -10.38 -9.93
C ALA A 100 -19.77 -11.32 -11.15
N ASN A 101 -20.59 -11.08 -12.16
CA ASN A 101 -20.61 -11.89 -13.38
C ASN A 101 -20.91 -13.38 -13.12
N ARG A 102 -20.61 -14.24 -14.10
CA ARG A 102 -21.03 -15.65 -14.12
C ARG A 102 -20.03 -16.58 -13.45
N ILE A 103 -20.53 -17.57 -12.72
CA ILE A 103 -19.80 -18.76 -12.25
C ILE A 103 -20.33 -19.98 -13.00
N LYS A 104 -19.44 -20.63 -13.73
CA LYS A 104 -19.77 -21.80 -14.55
C LYS A 104 -20.36 -22.95 -13.74
N ASN A 105 -21.46 -23.51 -14.22
CA ASN A 105 -22.20 -24.61 -13.61
C ASN A 105 -22.60 -24.37 -12.15
N SER A 106 -22.61 -23.10 -11.71
CA SER A 106 -22.84 -22.72 -10.30
C SER A 106 -21.94 -23.50 -9.33
N THR A 107 -20.70 -23.79 -9.75
CA THR A 107 -19.74 -24.56 -8.95
C THR A 107 -18.35 -24.01 -9.06
N PHE A 108 -17.57 -24.20 -8.01
CA PHE A 108 -16.13 -23.93 -7.99
C PHE A 108 -15.46 -24.85 -6.97
N GLU A 109 -14.14 -24.87 -6.96
CA GLU A 109 -13.36 -25.70 -6.04
C GLU A 109 -12.40 -24.84 -5.22
N ILE A 110 -12.33 -25.10 -3.91
CA ILE A 110 -11.32 -24.51 -3.01
C ILE A 110 -10.71 -25.66 -2.23
N ASP A 111 -9.37 -25.75 -2.26
CA ASP A 111 -8.59 -26.74 -1.52
C ASP A 111 -9.09 -28.19 -1.72
N GLY A 112 -9.42 -28.59 -2.96
CA GLY A 112 -9.90 -29.93 -3.29
C GLY A 112 -11.37 -30.18 -2.99
N LYS A 113 -12.08 -29.21 -2.41
CA LYS A 113 -13.50 -29.30 -2.06
C LYS A 113 -14.36 -28.53 -3.06
N LYS A 114 -15.26 -29.25 -3.71
CA LYS A 114 -16.26 -28.67 -4.61
C LYS A 114 -17.40 -28.02 -3.82
N TYR A 115 -17.73 -26.79 -4.20
CA TYR A 115 -18.86 -26.01 -3.67
C TYR A 115 -19.91 -25.82 -4.74
N HIS A 116 -21.16 -25.69 -4.30
CA HIS A 116 -22.32 -25.43 -5.14
C HIS A 116 -22.98 -24.14 -4.67
N VAL A 117 -23.11 -23.19 -5.56
CA VAL A 117 -23.83 -21.93 -5.35
C VAL A 117 -25.17 -21.97 -6.07
N LYS A 118 -26.09 -21.08 -5.71
CA LYS A 118 -27.42 -21.06 -6.31
C LYS A 118 -27.37 -20.52 -7.73
N ALA A 119 -27.96 -21.26 -8.66
CA ALA A 119 -28.15 -20.81 -10.03
C ALA A 119 -29.29 -19.79 -10.13
N ASN A 120 -29.16 -18.86 -11.07
CA ASN A 120 -30.20 -17.89 -11.45
C ASN A 120 -30.16 -17.54 -12.94
N GLU A 121 -29.30 -18.17 -13.73
CA GLU A 121 -29.17 -17.89 -15.16
C GLU A 121 -29.01 -19.17 -15.99
N ASN A 122 -29.28 -19.05 -17.29
CA ASN A 122 -29.20 -20.12 -18.28
C ASN A 122 -30.14 -21.31 -17.95
N PRO A 123 -31.46 -21.08 -17.83
CA PRO A 123 -32.42 -22.15 -17.51
C PRO A 123 -32.49 -23.19 -18.62
N THR A 124 -32.58 -24.46 -18.22
CA THR A 124 -32.78 -25.60 -19.12
C THR A 124 -34.02 -26.37 -18.72
N LYS A 125 -34.50 -27.29 -19.56
CA LYS A 125 -35.66 -28.14 -19.22
C LYS A 125 -35.47 -28.95 -17.93
N GLY A 126 -34.23 -29.32 -17.59
CA GLY A 126 -33.90 -30.06 -16.37
C GLY A 126 -33.57 -29.16 -15.17
N HIS A 127 -33.27 -27.88 -15.41
CA HIS A 127 -32.87 -26.91 -14.40
C HIS A 127 -33.60 -25.58 -14.67
N PRO A 128 -34.88 -25.47 -14.27
CA PRO A 128 -35.71 -24.30 -14.58
C PRO A 128 -35.22 -23.01 -13.93
N ASP A 129 -34.48 -23.11 -12.83
CA ASP A 129 -33.90 -21.97 -12.11
C ASP A 129 -32.53 -21.52 -12.66
N GLY A 130 -32.01 -22.23 -13.67
CA GLY A 130 -30.68 -21.97 -14.22
C GLY A 130 -29.66 -23.06 -13.93
N VAL A 131 -28.54 -23.01 -14.64
CA VAL A 131 -27.36 -23.84 -14.38
C VAL A 131 -26.14 -23.03 -13.97
N ASP A 132 -26.16 -21.71 -14.19
CA ASP A 132 -25.07 -20.80 -13.84
C ASP A 132 -25.51 -19.78 -12.79
N THR A 133 -24.55 -19.33 -11.99
CA THR A 133 -24.75 -18.26 -11.00
C THR A 133 -24.28 -16.96 -11.61
N LEU A 134 -25.16 -15.97 -11.69
CA LEU A 134 -24.88 -14.61 -12.09
C LEU A 134 -24.94 -13.68 -10.86
N HIS A 135 -23.92 -12.83 -10.71
CA HIS A 135 -23.85 -11.77 -9.69
C HIS A 135 -24.06 -12.26 -8.25
N GLY A 136 -23.63 -13.49 -7.96
CA GLY A 136 -23.72 -14.10 -6.63
C GLY A 136 -25.06 -14.79 -6.31
N GLY A 137 -25.95 -14.94 -7.29
CA GLY A 137 -27.17 -15.73 -7.17
C GLY A 137 -28.45 -14.89 -7.08
N PRO A 138 -29.62 -15.53 -6.90
CA PRO A 138 -30.91 -14.84 -6.84
C PRO A 138 -31.08 -13.89 -5.64
N ASP A 139 -30.25 -13.99 -4.60
CA ASP A 139 -30.19 -13.06 -3.47
C ASP A 139 -28.77 -12.51 -3.25
N GLY A 140 -28.16 -12.04 -4.34
CA GLY A 140 -26.86 -11.36 -4.39
C GLY A 140 -26.82 -10.06 -3.58
N TRP A 141 -25.68 -9.35 -3.60
CA TRP A 141 -25.52 -8.10 -2.83
C TRP A 141 -26.43 -6.98 -3.33
N ASP A 142 -26.58 -6.87 -4.65
CA ASP A 142 -27.46 -5.92 -5.34
C ASP A 142 -28.96 -6.12 -5.03
N TRP A 143 -29.33 -7.27 -4.46
CA TRP A 143 -30.69 -7.60 -4.02
C TRP A 143 -30.95 -7.37 -2.52
N ARG A 144 -29.97 -6.81 -1.79
CA ARG A 144 -30.03 -6.69 -0.34
C ARG A 144 -29.92 -5.25 0.13
N ASN A 145 -30.56 -4.97 1.26
CA ASN A 145 -30.36 -3.70 1.96
C ASN A 145 -29.02 -3.69 2.66
N PHE A 146 -28.18 -2.71 2.31
CA PHE A 146 -26.99 -2.39 3.07
C PHE A 146 -27.36 -1.48 4.26
N THR A 147 -26.58 -1.58 5.32
CA THR A 147 -26.64 -0.62 6.42
C THR A 147 -25.89 0.64 6.02
N VAL A 148 -26.51 1.81 6.17
CA VAL A 148 -25.82 3.09 5.99
C VAL A 148 -24.98 3.36 7.24
N VAL A 149 -23.65 3.30 7.08
CA VAL A 149 -22.70 3.46 8.19
C VAL A 149 -22.44 4.92 8.48
N SER A 150 -22.30 5.73 7.42
CA SER A 150 -22.05 7.17 7.53
C SER A 150 -22.49 7.90 6.28
N HIS A 151 -22.92 9.16 6.47
CA HIS A 151 -23.29 10.06 5.37
C HIS A 151 -22.87 11.49 5.72
N SER A 152 -22.32 12.19 4.74
CA SER A 152 -21.95 13.59 4.78
C SER A 152 -22.30 14.25 3.44
N ASN A 153 -22.07 15.56 3.30
CA ASN A 153 -22.30 16.25 2.03
C ASN A 153 -21.40 15.77 0.89
N HIS A 154 -20.29 15.08 1.16
CA HIS A 154 -19.31 14.68 0.13
C HIS A 154 -19.08 13.17 0.06
N SER A 155 -19.63 12.38 0.99
CA SER A 155 -19.41 10.93 1.02
C SER A 155 -20.56 10.18 1.69
N VAL A 156 -20.82 8.96 1.22
CA VAL A 156 -21.73 7.98 1.83
C VAL A 156 -21.04 6.62 1.89
N THR A 157 -21.18 5.92 3.01
CA THR A 157 -20.62 4.57 3.22
C THR A 157 -21.69 3.59 3.64
N PHE A 158 -21.69 2.44 2.98
CA PHE A 158 -22.61 1.32 3.16
C PHE A 158 -21.85 0.09 3.66
N SER A 159 -22.51 -0.76 4.44
CA SER A 159 -21.96 -2.04 4.89
C SER A 159 -22.98 -3.16 4.78
N LEU A 160 -22.53 -4.36 4.39
CA LEU A 160 -23.33 -5.58 4.37
C LEU A 160 -22.52 -6.71 4.99
N VAL A 161 -23.18 -7.50 5.85
CA VAL A 161 -22.66 -8.78 6.34
C VAL A 161 -23.34 -9.88 5.54
N ASP A 162 -22.52 -10.65 4.82
CA ASP A 162 -22.94 -11.78 4.01
C ASP A 162 -22.57 -13.10 4.72
N PRO A 163 -23.52 -13.77 5.39
CA PRO A 163 -23.20 -14.88 6.30
C PRO A 163 -22.68 -16.13 5.58
N ASP A 164 -22.01 -17.02 6.33
CA ASP A 164 -21.57 -18.33 5.84
C ASP A 164 -22.75 -19.16 5.30
N GLY A 165 -22.58 -19.73 4.11
CA GLY A 165 -23.59 -20.53 3.41
C GLY A 165 -24.62 -19.71 2.63
N LYS A 166 -24.59 -18.37 2.69
CA LYS A 166 -25.51 -17.53 1.92
C LYS A 166 -25.27 -17.74 0.41
N GLU A 167 -26.36 -17.98 -0.32
CA GLU A 167 -26.34 -18.38 -1.74
C GLU A 167 -25.46 -19.60 -2.07
N GLY A 168 -25.08 -20.39 -1.05
CA GLY A 168 -24.20 -21.56 -1.18
C GLY A 168 -22.70 -21.26 -1.08
N PHE A 169 -22.31 -19.98 -0.92
CA PHE A 169 -20.92 -19.62 -0.74
C PHE A 169 -20.42 -19.95 0.67
N PRO A 170 -19.22 -20.53 0.82
CA PRO A 170 -18.61 -20.75 2.13
C PRO A 170 -18.12 -19.43 2.72
N GLY A 171 -17.99 -19.38 4.04
CA GLY A 171 -17.42 -18.23 4.74
C GLY A 171 -18.38 -17.05 4.83
N GLU A 172 -18.29 -16.35 5.95
CA GLU A 172 -18.90 -15.05 6.12
C GLU A 172 -18.01 -14.00 5.46
N VAL A 173 -18.63 -13.00 4.83
CA VAL A 173 -17.95 -11.84 4.24
C VAL A 173 -18.55 -10.57 4.80
N VAL A 174 -17.70 -9.65 5.25
CA VAL A 174 -18.10 -8.28 5.57
C VAL A 174 -17.64 -7.38 4.44
N THR A 175 -18.55 -6.63 3.83
CA THR A 175 -18.25 -5.69 2.76
C THR A 175 -18.62 -4.27 3.14
N VAL A 176 -17.78 -3.33 2.72
CA VAL A 176 -17.93 -1.88 2.91
C VAL A 176 -17.77 -1.19 1.56
N VAL A 177 -18.75 -0.37 1.20
CA VAL A 177 -18.78 0.38 -0.05
C VAL A 177 -18.86 1.87 0.29
N THR A 178 -17.87 2.64 -0.15
CA THR A 178 -17.79 4.08 0.05
C THR A 178 -17.82 4.78 -1.29
N TYR A 179 -18.74 5.74 -1.42
CA TYR A 179 -18.78 6.70 -2.53
C TYR A 179 -18.39 8.07 -2.00
N SER A 180 -17.56 8.80 -2.74
CA SER A 180 -17.24 10.21 -2.44
C SER A 180 -17.14 11.06 -3.70
N LEU A 181 -17.43 12.36 -3.55
CA LEU A 181 -17.20 13.36 -4.58
C LEU A 181 -16.15 14.37 -4.08
N ASN A 182 -15.02 14.43 -4.77
CA ASN A 182 -13.90 15.31 -4.46
C ASN A 182 -13.70 16.28 -5.64
N GLY A 183 -14.29 17.48 -5.53
CA GLY A 183 -14.37 18.37 -6.69
C GLY A 183 -15.20 17.74 -7.80
N ARG A 184 -14.58 17.44 -8.94
CA ARG A 184 -15.23 16.75 -10.09
C ARG A 184 -14.94 15.25 -10.15
N ASP A 185 -14.12 14.75 -9.25
CA ASP A 185 -13.76 13.33 -9.21
C ASP A 185 -14.81 12.56 -8.40
N TRP A 186 -15.27 11.44 -8.96
CA TRP A 186 -16.12 10.48 -8.27
C TRP A 186 -15.32 9.26 -7.89
N ASP A 187 -15.18 9.06 -6.58
CA ASP A 187 -14.44 7.95 -6.03
C ASP A 187 -15.39 6.85 -5.57
N LEU A 188 -15.10 5.63 -6.02
CA LEU A 188 -15.76 4.41 -5.57
C LEU A 188 -14.72 3.48 -4.96
N LYS A 189 -14.91 3.19 -3.68
CA LYS A 189 -14.06 2.29 -2.90
C LYS A 189 -14.89 1.14 -2.37
N MET A 190 -14.50 -0.08 -2.70
CA MET A 190 -15.13 -1.29 -2.16
C MET A 190 -14.07 -2.11 -1.44
N VAL A 191 -14.39 -2.57 -0.23
CA VAL A 191 -13.54 -3.45 0.55
C VAL A 191 -14.39 -4.62 1.02
N ALA A 192 -13.95 -5.85 0.76
CA ALA A 192 -14.61 -7.06 1.25
C ALA A 192 -13.61 -8.00 1.92
N GLU A 193 -13.98 -8.48 3.10
CA GLU A 193 -13.15 -9.32 3.95
C GLU A 193 -13.87 -10.64 4.25
N ALA A 194 -13.22 -11.76 3.96
CA ALA A 194 -13.69 -13.07 4.37
C ALA A 194 -13.33 -13.30 5.85
N THR A 195 -14.31 -13.50 6.73
CA THR A 195 -14.07 -13.50 8.19
C THR A 195 -13.96 -14.90 8.78
N THR A 196 -14.49 -15.94 8.12
CA THR A 196 -14.56 -17.29 8.72
C THR A 196 -14.02 -18.45 7.87
N LYS A 197 -14.10 -18.40 6.53
CA LYS A 197 -13.56 -19.43 5.63
C LYS A 197 -13.09 -18.82 4.31
N LYS A 198 -12.22 -19.55 3.60
CA LYS A 198 -11.90 -19.24 2.21
C LYS A 198 -13.16 -19.15 1.36
N THR A 199 -13.28 -18.09 0.58
CA THR A 199 -14.47 -17.82 -0.24
C THR A 199 -14.11 -17.02 -1.48
N PRO A 200 -14.81 -17.24 -2.61
CA PRO A 200 -14.59 -16.42 -3.78
C PRO A 200 -15.26 -15.04 -3.61
N ILE A 201 -14.53 -13.99 -3.96
CA ILE A 201 -15.01 -12.60 -3.95
C ILE A 201 -14.58 -11.93 -5.24
N MET A 202 -15.54 -11.41 -6.00
CA MET A 202 -15.27 -10.55 -7.16
C MET A 202 -16.20 -9.35 -7.10
N LEU A 203 -15.63 -8.21 -6.75
CA LEU A 203 -16.36 -6.96 -6.60
C LEU A 203 -16.55 -6.29 -7.97
N SER A 204 -17.63 -5.51 -8.11
CA SER A 204 -17.89 -4.65 -9.27
C SER A 204 -18.99 -3.65 -8.90
N SER A 205 -19.21 -2.65 -9.74
CA SER A 205 -20.40 -1.80 -9.70
C SER A 205 -21.15 -1.90 -11.02
N HIS A 206 -22.46 -2.11 -10.98
CA HIS A 206 -23.27 -2.33 -12.17
C HIS A 206 -24.03 -1.05 -12.59
N THR A 207 -23.28 0.00 -12.89
CA THR A 207 -23.83 1.34 -13.22
C THR A 207 -24.18 1.46 -14.70
N TYR A 208 -25.38 1.95 -15.00
CA TYR A 208 -25.94 2.07 -16.34
C TYR A 208 -25.87 3.51 -16.85
N TRP A 209 -25.00 3.76 -17.82
CA TRP A 209 -24.66 5.10 -18.30
C TRP A 209 -25.40 5.51 -19.56
N ASN A 210 -25.83 6.76 -19.61
CA ASN A 210 -26.19 7.50 -20.82
C ASN A 210 -25.77 8.96 -20.61
N LEU A 211 -24.68 9.39 -21.24
CA LEU A 211 -24.09 10.71 -21.04
C LEU A 211 -24.91 11.87 -21.62
N ASP A 212 -25.97 11.56 -22.39
CA ASP A 212 -26.94 12.54 -22.86
C ASP A 212 -28.13 12.68 -21.90
N GLY A 213 -28.20 11.85 -20.85
CA GLY A 213 -29.34 11.77 -19.94
C GLY A 213 -30.66 11.47 -20.65
N PHE A 214 -30.60 10.75 -21.77
CA PHE A 214 -31.72 10.49 -22.70
C PHE A 214 -32.35 11.75 -23.31
N ALA A 215 -31.68 12.92 -23.23
CA ALA A 215 -32.21 14.19 -23.73
C ALA A 215 -31.82 14.50 -25.19
N ASN A 216 -31.09 13.61 -25.84
CA ASN A 216 -30.68 13.79 -27.22
C ASN A 216 -31.86 13.53 -28.18
N ASN A 217 -32.34 14.61 -28.80
CA ASN A 217 -33.49 14.58 -29.70
C ASN A 217 -33.20 13.95 -31.09
N GLN A 218 -31.98 13.45 -31.31
CA GLN A 218 -31.62 12.69 -32.52
C GLN A 218 -31.68 11.18 -32.27
N THR A 219 -31.42 10.74 -31.03
CA THR A 219 -31.36 9.31 -30.66
C THR A 219 -31.51 9.14 -29.15
N SER A 220 -32.26 8.11 -28.73
CA SER A 220 -32.34 7.67 -27.33
C SER A 220 -31.35 6.53 -27.00
N LYS A 221 -30.46 6.18 -27.94
CA LYS A 221 -29.45 5.12 -27.82
C LYS A 221 -28.05 5.70 -27.61
N VAL A 222 -27.16 4.93 -26.98
CA VAL A 222 -25.74 5.30 -26.75
C VAL A 222 -24.83 5.10 -27.97
N PHE A 223 -25.39 4.81 -29.14
CA PHE A 223 -24.61 4.47 -30.34
C PHE A 223 -23.63 5.56 -30.78
N ASN A 224 -23.95 6.82 -30.53
CA ASN A 224 -23.11 7.98 -30.83
C ASN A 224 -22.06 8.28 -29.75
N HIS A 225 -22.10 7.59 -28.60
CA HIS A 225 -21.09 7.74 -27.57
C HIS A 225 -19.80 7.08 -28.04
N THR A 226 -18.67 7.72 -27.77
CA THR A 226 -17.34 7.25 -28.14
C THR A 226 -16.70 6.55 -26.94
N LEU A 227 -16.26 5.32 -27.15
CA LEU A 227 -15.57 4.51 -26.16
C LEU A 227 -14.10 4.32 -26.59
N HIS A 228 -13.19 4.46 -25.64
CA HIS A 228 -11.76 4.18 -25.85
C HIS A 228 -11.20 3.43 -24.64
N MET A 229 -10.53 2.31 -24.88
CA MET A 229 -9.98 1.43 -23.85
C MET A 229 -8.54 1.05 -24.22
N PRO A 230 -7.54 1.92 -23.99
CA PRO A 230 -6.20 1.82 -24.59
C PRO A 230 -5.45 0.52 -24.27
N TYR A 231 -5.80 -0.13 -23.16
CA TYR A 231 -5.15 -1.35 -22.67
C TYR A 231 -5.92 -2.63 -23.00
N ALA A 232 -7.07 -2.52 -23.67
CA ALA A 232 -8.00 -3.61 -23.95
C ALA A 232 -7.65 -4.38 -25.24
N GLY A 233 -6.39 -4.79 -25.40
CA GLY A 233 -5.94 -5.57 -26.55
C GLY A 233 -6.49 -7.01 -26.59
N PHE A 234 -6.99 -7.52 -25.45
CA PHE A 234 -7.56 -8.86 -25.30
C PHE A 234 -8.91 -8.80 -24.59
N ARG A 235 -9.69 -9.87 -24.72
CA ARG A 235 -10.94 -10.12 -23.97
C ARG A 235 -11.06 -11.59 -23.61
N VAL A 236 -11.85 -11.91 -22.59
CA VAL A 236 -12.20 -13.29 -22.27
C VAL A 236 -13.11 -13.85 -23.36
N GLY A 237 -12.74 -15.00 -23.92
CA GLY A 237 -13.58 -15.78 -24.81
C GLY A 237 -14.70 -16.46 -24.02
N VAL A 238 -15.91 -16.37 -24.54
CA VAL A 238 -17.11 -16.95 -23.93
C VAL A 238 -17.86 -17.80 -24.95
N ASP A 239 -18.61 -18.78 -24.46
CA ASP A 239 -19.51 -19.56 -25.28
C ASP A 239 -20.84 -18.82 -25.55
N ASN A 240 -21.76 -19.51 -26.21
CA ASN A 240 -23.05 -18.96 -26.62
C ASN A 240 -23.98 -18.58 -25.45
N ILE A 241 -23.68 -19.02 -24.22
CA ILE A 241 -24.42 -18.65 -23.01
C ILE A 241 -23.58 -17.76 -22.08
N LEU A 242 -22.53 -17.13 -22.64
CA LEU A 242 -21.65 -16.17 -21.97
C LEU A 242 -20.78 -16.76 -20.85
N ILE A 243 -20.54 -18.07 -20.87
CA ILE A 243 -19.64 -18.73 -19.93
C ILE A 243 -18.22 -18.76 -20.50
N PRO A 244 -17.19 -18.41 -19.71
CA PRO A 244 -15.81 -18.42 -20.19
C PRO A 244 -15.34 -19.79 -20.70
N THR A 245 -14.63 -19.77 -21.82
CA THR A 245 -14.09 -20.98 -22.48
C THR A 245 -12.67 -21.33 -22.03
N GLY A 246 -12.01 -20.46 -21.24
CA GLY A 246 -10.58 -20.55 -20.91
C GLY A 246 -9.67 -19.81 -21.91
N GLU A 247 -10.19 -19.40 -23.06
CA GLU A 247 -9.41 -18.70 -24.10
C GLU A 247 -9.41 -17.18 -23.90
N LEU A 248 -8.26 -16.53 -24.09
CA LEU A 248 -8.16 -15.07 -24.23
C LEU A 248 -8.11 -14.70 -25.71
N LEU A 249 -9.12 -13.99 -26.18
CA LEU A 249 -9.25 -13.60 -27.59
C LEU A 249 -8.60 -12.25 -27.82
N PRO A 250 -7.74 -12.10 -28.86
CA PRO A 250 -7.22 -10.80 -29.24
C PRO A 250 -8.32 -9.93 -29.85
N ASN A 251 -8.30 -8.64 -29.55
CA ASN A 251 -9.12 -7.62 -30.20
C ASN A 251 -8.36 -7.12 -31.43
N LYS A 252 -8.65 -7.71 -32.59
CA LYS A 252 -8.00 -7.36 -33.87
C LYS A 252 -8.31 -5.90 -34.23
N LYS A 253 -7.30 -5.16 -34.68
CA LYS A 253 -7.46 -3.78 -35.16
C LYS A 253 -8.53 -3.71 -36.27
N GLY A 254 -9.46 -2.77 -36.16
CA GLY A 254 -10.62 -2.62 -37.05
C GLY A 254 -11.73 -3.65 -36.83
N GLY A 255 -11.59 -4.55 -35.86
CA GLY A 255 -12.60 -5.53 -35.50
C GLY A 255 -13.73 -4.93 -34.66
N VAL A 256 -14.79 -5.71 -34.51
CA VAL A 256 -16.00 -5.22 -33.83
C VAL A 256 -15.79 -4.90 -32.35
N ASN A 257 -14.88 -5.61 -31.67
CA ASN A 257 -14.46 -5.36 -30.29
C ASN A 257 -13.19 -4.49 -30.18
N ASP A 258 -12.75 -3.85 -31.27
CA ASP A 258 -11.61 -2.94 -31.23
C ASP A 258 -12.01 -1.59 -30.64
N PHE A 259 -11.79 -1.41 -29.34
CA PHE A 259 -11.89 -0.12 -28.65
C PHE A 259 -10.53 0.38 -28.17
N TRP A 260 -9.46 -0.39 -28.41
CA TRP A 260 -8.13 -0.11 -27.85
C TRP A 260 -7.21 0.58 -28.84
N SER A 261 -7.42 0.38 -30.15
CA SER A 261 -6.52 0.95 -31.14
C SER A 261 -6.78 2.44 -31.40
N GLU A 262 -8.04 2.87 -31.31
CA GLU A 262 -8.48 4.26 -31.45
C GLU A 262 -9.89 4.47 -30.86
N PRO A 263 -10.28 5.70 -30.49
CA PRO A 263 -11.61 5.97 -29.98
C PRO A 263 -12.69 5.63 -31.01
N LYS A 264 -13.68 4.82 -30.62
CA LYS A 264 -14.71 4.30 -31.52
C LYS A 264 -16.11 4.49 -30.95
N GLN A 265 -17.04 4.91 -31.81
CA GLN A 265 -18.46 4.96 -31.44
C GLN A 265 -18.99 3.56 -31.14
N ILE A 266 -19.73 3.40 -30.05
CA ILE A 266 -20.31 2.11 -29.64
C ILE A 266 -21.14 1.51 -30.77
N GLY A 267 -21.90 2.34 -31.49
CA GLY A 267 -22.77 1.92 -32.60
C GLY A 267 -22.08 1.57 -33.91
N ALA A 268 -20.79 1.86 -34.09
CA ALA A 268 -20.12 1.83 -35.39
C ALA A 268 -20.15 0.45 -36.07
N SER A 269 -19.99 -0.62 -35.28
CA SER A 269 -19.92 -2.01 -35.78
C SER A 269 -21.24 -2.78 -35.69
N PHE A 270 -22.37 -2.13 -35.36
CA PHE A 270 -23.65 -2.83 -35.21
C PHE A 270 -24.22 -3.41 -36.53
N GLY A 271 -23.71 -2.95 -37.68
CA GLY A 271 -24.04 -3.51 -38.99
C GLY A 271 -23.11 -4.65 -39.44
N ASP A 272 -22.05 -4.94 -38.69
CA ASP A 272 -21.05 -5.94 -39.07
C ASP A 272 -21.54 -7.36 -38.74
N GLU A 273 -21.29 -8.33 -39.63
CA GLU A 273 -21.64 -9.74 -39.39
C GLU A 273 -20.99 -10.30 -38.11
N GLY A 274 -19.77 -9.83 -37.78
CA GLY A 274 -19.05 -10.23 -36.56
C GLY A 274 -19.70 -9.77 -35.26
N MET A 275 -20.72 -8.91 -35.32
CA MET A 275 -21.46 -8.45 -34.16
C MET A 275 -22.61 -9.39 -33.78
N VAL A 276 -23.00 -10.29 -34.68
CA VAL A 276 -23.92 -11.38 -34.37
C VAL A 276 -23.23 -12.38 -33.43
N ASN A 277 -23.92 -12.74 -32.35
CA ASN A 277 -23.44 -13.58 -31.25
C ASN A 277 -22.37 -12.95 -30.34
N ASN A 278 -22.02 -11.69 -30.52
CA ASN A 278 -20.96 -11.06 -29.73
C ASN A 278 -21.31 -10.90 -28.24
N CYS A 279 -22.61 -10.82 -27.93
CA CYS A 279 -23.17 -10.79 -26.57
C CYS A 279 -23.98 -12.06 -26.24
N GLY A 280 -23.56 -13.21 -26.75
CA GLY A 280 -24.25 -14.50 -26.56
C GLY A 280 -25.17 -14.85 -27.73
N PHE A 281 -25.76 -16.04 -27.71
CA PHE A 281 -26.49 -16.60 -28.84
C PHE A 281 -27.62 -15.68 -29.34
N ASN A 282 -27.62 -15.41 -30.64
CA ASN A 282 -28.57 -14.53 -31.33
C ASN A 282 -28.65 -13.11 -30.73
N CYS A 283 -27.57 -12.66 -30.09
CA CYS A 283 -27.45 -11.32 -29.54
C CYS A 283 -26.53 -10.46 -30.41
N THR A 284 -26.94 -9.22 -30.66
CA THR A 284 -26.13 -8.19 -31.34
C THR A 284 -25.89 -7.05 -30.36
N GLY A 285 -24.64 -6.81 -29.99
CA GLY A 285 -24.24 -5.87 -28.95
C GLY A 285 -23.00 -6.34 -28.18
N TYR A 286 -22.69 -5.66 -27.09
CA TYR A 286 -21.55 -5.95 -26.21
C TYR A 286 -22.04 -6.52 -24.89
N ASP A 287 -21.41 -7.61 -24.47
CA ASP A 287 -21.49 -8.20 -23.13
C ASP A 287 -20.20 -8.98 -22.91
N ASN A 288 -19.09 -8.25 -22.79
CA ASN A 288 -17.75 -8.82 -22.89
C ASN A 288 -16.82 -8.28 -21.80
N CYS A 289 -15.98 -9.18 -21.27
CA CYS A 289 -14.91 -8.85 -20.32
C CYS A 289 -13.61 -8.55 -21.07
N PHE A 290 -13.23 -7.28 -21.11
CA PHE A 290 -11.98 -6.82 -21.71
C PHE A 290 -10.85 -6.88 -20.69
N ILE A 291 -9.65 -7.26 -21.13
CA ILE A 291 -8.47 -7.37 -20.29
C ILE A 291 -7.71 -6.04 -20.28
N ASN A 292 -7.48 -5.48 -19.09
CA ASN A 292 -6.71 -4.25 -18.92
C ASN A 292 -5.21 -4.59 -18.80
N ASN A 293 -4.55 -4.77 -19.94
CA ASN A 293 -3.19 -5.34 -19.97
C ASN A 293 -2.06 -4.32 -19.70
N ARG A 294 -2.24 -3.41 -18.73
CA ARG A 294 -1.22 -2.42 -18.34
C ARG A 294 0.06 -3.08 -17.82
N GLY A 295 -0.07 -4.15 -17.05
CA GLY A 295 1.07 -4.86 -16.45
C GLY A 295 2.06 -5.42 -17.47
N ALA A 296 1.61 -5.79 -18.67
CA ALA A 296 2.49 -6.23 -19.75
C ALA A 296 3.32 -5.10 -20.37
N ILE A 297 2.93 -3.83 -20.16
CA ILE A 297 3.62 -2.65 -20.68
C ILE A 297 4.70 -2.16 -19.69
N GLY A 298 4.67 -2.66 -18.45
CA GLY A 298 5.64 -2.37 -17.39
C GLY A 298 4.95 -1.96 -16.08
N PRO A 299 5.73 -1.55 -15.06
CA PRO A 299 5.17 -1.01 -13.82
C PRO A 299 4.32 0.24 -14.11
N TYR A 300 3.10 0.26 -13.58
CA TYR A 300 2.17 1.35 -13.79
C TYR A 300 1.66 1.93 -12.47
N ASP A 301 1.51 3.25 -12.43
CA ASP A 301 0.70 3.94 -11.42
C ASP A 301 -0.68 4.18 -12.04
N TRP A 302 -1.67 3.39 -11.62
CA TRP A 302 -3.00 3.43 -12.18
C TRP A 302 -3.76 4.74 -11.94
N ARG A 303 -3.26 5.59 -11.02
CA ARG A 303 -3.81 6.94 -10.76
C ARG A 303 -3.21 8.01 -11.66
N LYS A 304 -2.07 7.75 -12.29
CA LYS A 304 -1.32 8.76 -13.08
C LYS A 304 -1.17 8.40 -14.54
N GLN A 305 -1.22 7.12 -14.88
CA GLN A 305 -0.97 6.61 -16.24
C GLN A 305 -2.26 6.45 -17.05
N GLY A 306 -2.98 7.56 -17.24
CA GLY A 306 -4.18 7.65 -18.10
C GLY A 306 -5.36 6.75 -17.68
N PRO A 307 -6.58 7.03 -18.17
CA PRO A 307 -7.73 6.20 -17.88
C PRO A 307 -7.63 4.85 -18.60
N VAL A 308 -8.20 3.81 -17.99
CA VAL A 308 -8.33 2.47 -18.61
C VAL A 308 -9.48 2.44 -19.61
N THR A 309 -10.45 3.34 -19.41
CA THR A 309 -11.64 3.51 -20.23
C THR A 309 -12.03 4.98 -20.24
N THR A 310 -12.27 5.54 -21.42
CA THR A 310 -12.90 6.84 -21.62
C THR A 310 -14.22 6.65 -22.36
N LEU A 311 -15.32 7.14 -21.80
CA LEU A 311 -16.62 7.23 -22.46
C LEU A 311 -16.97 8.70 -22.64
N SER A 312 -17.28 9.14 -23.85
CA SER A 312 -17.66 10.53 -24.12
C SER A 312 -18.87 10.64 -25.04
N SER A 313 -19.67 11.69 -24.85
CA SER A 313 -20.72 12.07 -25.78
C SER A 313 -20.37 13.40 -26.46
N PRO A 314 -20.31 13.44 -27.80
CA PRO A 314 -20.10 14.71 -28.51
C PRO A 314 -21.32 15.65 -28.40
N TRP A 315 -22.51 15.12 -28.12
CA TRP A 315 -23.73 15.93 -28.05
C TRP A 315 -23.86 16.69 -26.73
N SER A 316 -23.63 16.03 -25.60
CA SER A 316 -23.62 16.70 -24.29
C SER A 316 -22.26 17.33 -23.98
N GLY A 317 -21.17 16.88 -24.61
CA GLY A 317 -19.81 17.26 -24.27
C GLY A 317 -19.32 16.67 -22.95
N ILE A 318 -20.09 15.76 -22.34
CA ILE A 318 -19.72 15.08 -21.10
C ILE A 318 -18.74 13.94 -21.44
N GLN A 319 -17.68 13.83 -20.64
CA GLN A 319 -16.68 12.77 -20.70
C GLN A 319 -16.52 12.14 -19.31
N LEU A 320 -16.46 10.82 -19.29
CA LEU A 320 -16.17 9.99 -18.12
C LEU A 320 -14.84 9.25 -18.37
N ASP A 321 -13.84 9.56 -17.56
CA ASP A 321 -12.54 8.89 -17.55
C ASP A 321 -12.47 7.97 -16.33
N VAL A 322 -12.23 6.68 -16.56
CA VAL A 322 -12.20 5.67 -15.49
C VAL A 322 -10.76 5.26 -15.19
N PHE A 323 -10.35 5.46 -13.95
CA PHE A 323 -9.10 4.99 -13.38
C PHE A 323 -9.41 3.86 -12.41
N THR A 324 -8.62 2.80 -12.44
CA THR A 324 -8.83 1.66 -11.54
C THR A 324 -7.57 0.83 -11.34
N ASP A 325 -7.47 0.12 -10.21
CA ASP A 325 -6.49 -0.92 -9.91
C ASP A 325 -6.85 -2.32 -10.43
N GLN A 326 -8.02 -2.49 -11.06
CA GLN A 326 -8.46 -3.79 -11.55
C GLN A 326 -7.85 -4.16 -12.93
N ASP A 327 -7.69 -5.47 -13.17
CA ASP A 327 -7.05 -6.02 -14.37
C ASP A 327 -8.04 -6.35 -15.50
N ALA A 328 -9.33 -6.16 -15.30
CA ALA A 328 -10.34 -6.35 -16.33
C ALA A 328 -11.44 -5.30 -16.26
N PHE A 329 -12.26 -5.27 -17.30
CA PHE A 329 -13.33 -4.31 -17.45
C PHE A 329 -14.46 -4.92 -18.26
N GLN A 330 -15.66 -5.01 -17.69
CA GLN A 330 -16.82 -5.56 -18.37
C GLN A 330 -17.65 -4.44 -18.99
N ILE A 331 -18.06 -4.66 -20.24
CA ILE A 331 -18.93 -3.76 -20.99
C ILE A 331 -20.22 -4.50 -21.33
N TYR A 332 -21.35 -3.91 -20.97
CA TYR A 332 -22.67 -4.41 -21.38
C TYR A 332 -23.51 -3.30 -22.00
N SER A 333 -23.89 -3.43 -23.28
CA SER A 333 -24.62 -2.39 -24.01
C SER A 333 -26.14 -2.44 -23.83
N CYS A 334 -26.63 -2.83 -22.63
CA CYS A 334 -28.06 -2.85 -22.32
C CYS A 334 -28.90 -3.67 -23.32
N ASN A 335 -28.39 -4.83 -23.73
CA ASN A 335 -29.00 -5.67 -24.77
C ASN A 335 -30.36 -6.24 -24.35
N GLY A 336 -30.60 -6.39 -23.04
CA GLY A 336 -31.86 -6.86 -22.45
C GLY A 336 -32.92 -5.78 -22.24
N GLN A 337 -32.60 -4.50 -22.47
CA GLN A 337 -33.61 -3.43 -22.43
C GLN A 337 -34.50 -3.50 -23.68
N ASN A 338 -35.78 -3.15 -23.53
CA ASN A 338 -36.79 -3.31 -24.59
C ASN A 338 -37.76 -2.12 -24.70
N GLY A 339 -37.49 -1.01 -24.01
CA GLY A 339 -38.36 0.17 -24.07
C GLY A 339 -39.54 0.16 -23.11
N THR A 340 -39.58 -0.73 -22.11
CA THR A 340 -40.66 -0.73 -21.10
C THR A 340 -40.27 -0.08 -19.77
N MET A 341 -38.98 0.07 -19.48
CA MET A 341 -38.53 0.75 -18.26
C MET A 341 -38.68 2.25 -18.37
N ALA A 342 -39.44 2.88 -17.48
CA ALA A 342 -39.66 4.32 -17.51
C ALA A 342 -38.39 5.11 -17.15
N LEU A 343 -38.18 6.25 -17.81
CA LEU A 343 -37.13 7.20 -17.45
C LEU A 343 -37.48 7.94 -16.16
N LYS A 344 -36.47 8.24 -15.33
CA LYS A 344 -36.60 9.13 -14.17
C LYS A 344 -37.06 10.53 -14.60
N LYS A 345 -37.75 11.26 -13.72
CA LYS A 345 -38.19 12.64 -14.00
C LYS A 345 -37.06 13.60 -14.34
N THR A 346 -35.85 13.30 -13.88
CA THR A 346 -34.60 14.04 -14.11
C THR A 346 -33.96 13.77 -15.48
N GLN A 347 -34.47 12.82 -16.26
CA GLN A 347 -33.93 12.41 -17.57
C GLN A 347 -34.87 12.84 -18.71
N GLY A 348 -34.45 12.68 -19.96
CA GLY A 348 -35.25 12.96 -21.16
C GLY A 348 -35.47 14.46 -21.44
N VAL A 349 -36.41 14.78 -22.35
CA VAL A 349 -36.78 16.17 -22.64
C VAL A 349 -38.20 16.45 -22.13
N THR A 350 -38.44 17.68 -21.70
CA THR A 350 -39.77 18.13 -21.31
C THR A 350 -40.68 18.27 -22.54
N GLY A 351 -41.83 17.60 -22.53
CA GLY A 351 -42.81 17.68 -23.63
C GLY A 351 -42.56 16.72 -24.79
N ASP A 352 -41.76 15.68 -24.60
CA ASP A 352 -41.46 14.67 -25.63
C ASP A 352 -42.70 14.14 -26.33
N ASN A 353 -42.62 14.08 -27.68
CA ASN A 353 -43.61 13.36 -28.47
C ASN A 353 -43.46 11.86 -28.18
N LYS A 354 -44.43 11.30 -27.46
CA LYS A 354 -44.45 9.91 -27.00
C LYS A 354 -44.28 8.88 -28.13
N ASP A 355 -44.63 9.24 -29.36
CA ASP A 355 -44.52 8.35 -30.51
C ASP A 355 -43.10 8.31 -31.10
N LYS A 356 -42.33 9.40 -30.95
CA LYS A 356 -40.97 9.54 -31.51
C LYS A 356 -39.88 9.32 -30.47
N PHE A 357 -40.09 9.79 -29.24
CA PHE A 357 -39.17 9.66 -28.11
C PHE A 357 -39.95 9.18 -26.87
N PRO A 358 -40.21 7.87 -26.76
CA PRO A 358 -40.85 7.31 -25.59
C PRO A 358 -40.05 7.65 -24.33
N ARG A 359 -40.77 7.91 -23.24
CA ARG A 359 -40.22 8.16 -21.89
C ARG A 359 -39.71 6.86 -21.23
N THR A 360 -39.03 6.02 -21.99
CA THR A 360 -38.53 4.71 -21.56
C THR A 360 -37.10 4.46 -22.03
N ILE A 361 -36.43 3.49 -21.41
CA ILE A 361 -35.07 3.06 -21.77
C ILE A 361 -35.18 2.04 -22.92
N PRO A 362 -34.79 2.38 -24.16
CA PRO A 362 -34.84 1.45 -25.27
C PRO A 362 -33.73 0.40 -25.19
N LYS A 363 -33.81 -0.63 -26.04
CA LYS A 363 -32.66 -1.51 -26.32
C LYS A 363 -31.48 -0.66 -26.78
N TYR A 364 -30.31 -0.87 -26.18
CA TYR A 364 -29.10 -0.05 -26.38
C TYR A 364 -29.23 1.41 -25.92
N GLY A 365 -30.17 1.69 -25.01
CA GLY A 365 -30.36 3.01 -24.39
C GLY A 365 -29.26 3.40 -23.41
N CYS A 366 -28.44 2.46 -22.98
CA CYS A 366 -27.37 2.66 -22.02
C CYS A 366 -26.17 1.76 -22.31
N VAL A 367 -25.06 2.04 -21.65
CA VAL A 367 -23.89 1.15 -21.55
C VAL A 367 -23.55 0.97 -20.08
N VAL A 368 -23.27 -0.25 -19.65
CA VAL A 368 -22.79 -0.57 -18.31
C VAL A 368 -21.27 -0.72 -18.38
N LEU A 369 -20.61 -0.06 -17.43
CA LEU A 369 -19.18 -0.08 -17.25
C LEU A 369 -18.87 -0.70 -15.89
N GLU A 370 -18.28 -1.88 -15.91
CA GLU A 370 -18.03 -2.69 -14.72
C GLU A 370 -16.53 -2.87 -14.51
N VAL A 371 -16.03 -2.29 -13.43
CA VAL A 371 -14.64 -2.43 -13.00
C VAL A 371 -14.53 -3.70 -12.17
N GLN A 372 -13.78 -4.69 -12.66
CA GLN A 372 -13.75 -6.01 -12.04
C GLN A 372 -12.51 -6.81 -12.45
N ASP A 373 -12.44 -8.06 -11.99
CA ASP A 373 -11.41 -9.00 -12.45
C ASP A 373 -11.91 -9.89 -13.61
N TYR A 374 -11.07 -10.80 -14.09
CA TYR A 374 -11.38 -11.79 -15.12
C TYR A 374 -12.59 -12.62 -14.69
N ILE A 375 -13.63 -12.63 -15.53
CA ILE A 375 -14.87 -13.37 -15.26
C ILE A 375 -14.58 -14.87 -15.09
N ASP A 376 -15.23 -15.51 -14.11
CA ASP A 376 -15.05 -16.94 -13.78
C ASP A 376 -13.57 -17.39 -13.58
N GLY A 377 -12.66 -16.47 -13.20
CA GLY A 377 -11.24 -16.80 -13.00
C GLY A 377 -11.00 -17.86 -11.93
N ILE A 378 -11.93 -18.06 -10.99
CA ILE A 378 -11.93 -19.16 -10.00
C ILE A 378 -12.02 -20.56 -10.64
N ASN A 379 -12.58 -20.67 -11.84
CA ASN A 379 -12.71 -21.93 -12.59
C ASN A 379 -11.73 -22.04 -13.76
N ASN A 380 -10.88 -21.02 -13.97
CA ASN A 380 -9.87 -20.97 -15.03
C ASN A 380 -8.48 -20.75 -14.41
N PRO A 381 -7.94 -21.75 -13.66
CA PRO A 381 -6.72 -21.62 -12.88
C PRO A 381 -5.47 -21.28 -13.70
N GLU A 382 -5.47 -21.58 -15.01
CA GLU A 382 -4.42 -21.22 -15.96
C GLU A 382 -4.18 -19.71 -16.08
N TRP A 383 -5.18 -18.88 -15.74
CA TRP A 383 -5.02 -17.42 -15.69
C TRP A 383 -4.40 -16.93 -14.38
N MET A 384 -4.13 -17.82 -13.42
CA MET A 384 -3.48 -17.53 -12.14
C MET A 384 -4.23 -16.46 -11.31
N ARG A 385 -5.58 -16.42 -11.41
CA ARG A 385 -6.42 -15.44 -10.69
C ARG A 385 -6.80 -15.87 -9.28
N GLY A 386 -6.45 -17.08 -8.85
CA GLY A 386 -6.83 -17.62 -7.53
C GLY A 386 -6.54 -16.65 -6.37
N LYS A 387 -5.34 -16.07 -6.31
CA LYS A 387 -4.96 -15.08 -5.26
C LYS A 387 -5.73 -13.75 -5.33
N LYS A 388 -6.41 -13.46 -6.44
CA LYS A 388 -7.16 -12.22 -6.67
C LYS A 388 -8.67 -12.42 -6.61
N GLN A 389 -9.13 -13.66 -6.46
CA GLN A 389 -10.55 -14.01 -6.45
C GLN A 389 -10.96 -14.94 -5.33
N ILE A 390 -10.03 -15.63 -4.67
CA ILE A 390 -10.28 -16.47 -3.49
C ILE A 390 -9.56 -15.85 -2.29
N TYR A 391 -10.33 -15.49 -1.27
CA TYR A 391 -9.86 -14.77 -0.09
C TYR A 391 -10.07 -15.60 1.16
N GLU A 392 -9.15 -15.52 2.12
CA GLU A 392 -9.16 -16.29 3.36
C GLU A 392 -9.22 -15.40 4.61
N PRO A 393 -9.71 -15.91 5.75
CA PRO A 393 -9.67 -15.20 7.02
C PRO A 393 -8.25 -14.77 7.39
N GLY A 394 -8.09 -13.51 7.79
CA GLY A 394 -6.77 -12.94 8.13
C GLY A 394 -5.88 -12.61 6.92
N GLY A 395 -6.33 -12.92 5.68
CA GLY A 395 -5.69 -12.51 4.43
C GLY A 395 -6.03 -11.08 4.03
N ASP A 396 -5.39 -10.57 2.96
CA ASP A 396 -5.61 -9.20 2.48
C ASP A 396 -7.06 -9.07 2.02
N PRO A 397 -7.80 -8.05 2.46
CA PRO A 397 -9.17 -7.86 2.00
C PRO A 397 -9.17 -7.52 0.50
N ARG A 398 -10.17 -7.99 -0.23
CA ARG A 398 -10.35 -7.61 -1.64
C ARG A 398 -10.72 -6.14 -1.69
N ARG A 399 -9.95 -5.35 -2.45
CA ARG A 399 -10.22 -3.94 -2.70
C ARG A 399 -10.51 -3.67 -4.18
N ILE A 400 -11.47 -2.78 -4.44
CA ILE A 400 -11.60 -2.05 -5.70
C ILE A 400 -11.42 -0.58 -5.39
N LEU A 401 -10.53 0.06 -6.13
CA LEU A 401 -10.33 1.49 -6.09
C LEU A 401 -10.56 2.07 -7.49
N CYS A 402 -11.46 3.03 -7.58
CA CYS A 402 -11.63 3.90 -8.73
C CYS A 402 -11.47 5.36 -8.27
N SER A 403 -10.24 5.90 -8.25
CA SER A 403 -9.96 7.29 -7.84
C SER A 403 -8.62 7.83 -8.34
N MET A 404 -8.47 9.17 -8.39
CA MET A 404 -7.24 9.87 -8.78
C MET A 404 -6.35 10.29 -7.59
N GLU A 405 -6.85 10.20 -6.34
CA GLU A 405 -6.09 10.63 -5.15
C GLU A 405 -5.15 9.55 -4.59
N ASP A 406 -3.95 10.00 -4.17
CA ASP A 406 -3.03 9.23 -3.35
C ASP A 406 -3.72 8.85 -2.03
N ASP A 407 -3.94 7.54 -1.81
CA ASP A 407 -4.31 6.99 -0.50
C ASP A 407 -3.19 7.33 0.50
N ARG A 408 -3.26 8.51 1.13
CA ARG A 408 -2.43 8.85 2.30
C ARG A 408 -2.90 8.17 3.58
N ALA A 409 -3.80 7.18 3.51
CA ALA A 409 -4.44 6.64 4.70
C ALA A 409 -4.53 5.11 4.84
N GLN A 410 -4.21 4.26 3.84
CA GLN A 410 -4.57 2.82 3.97
C GLN A 410 -3.65 1.76 3.33
N VAL A 411 -2.36 2.04 3.10
CA VAL A 411 -1.43 0.99 2.61
C VAL A 411 -0.85 0.11 3.74
N ASP A 412 -1.32 0.21 4.98
CA ASP A 412 -0.67 -0.47 6.14
C ASP A 412 -1.64 -1.24 7.07
N LEU A 413 -2.57 -1.99 6.47
CA LEU A 413 -3.42 -3.00 7.14
C LEU A 413 -3.69 -4.11 6.10
N GLY A 414 -3.17 -5.34 6.08
CA GLY A 414 -2.29 -6.13 6.95
C GLY A 414 -2.54 -7.62 6.60
N ILE A 415 -1.50 -8.42 6.31
CA ILE A 415 -1.54 -9.89 6.40
C ILE A 415 -0.38 -10.32 7.30
N ALA A 416 -0.66 -10.60 8.56
CA ALA A 416 0.21 -11.40 9.43
C ALA A 416 -0.53 -11.78 10.71
N ALA A 417 -1.46 -12.73 10.59
CA ALA A 417 -1.92 -13.59 11.67
C ALA A 417 -2.40 -14.92 11.08
N ASP A 418 -1.64 -15.99 11.30
CA ASP A 418 -2.12 -17.36 11.61
C ASP A 418 -1.13 -18.45 11.17
N ILE A 419 0.02 -18.54 11.85
CA ILE A 419 0.70 -19.83 12.07
C ILE A 419 1.27 -19.82 13.49
N GLU A 420 0.43 -20.10 14.50
CA GLU A 420 0.94 -20.61 15.78
C GLU A 420 -0.16 -21.33 16.59
N GLU A 421 -0.82 -22.33 16.00
CA GLU A 421 -1.61 -23.26 16.82
C GLU A 421 -1.66 -24.67 16.23
N ALA A 422 -0.50 -25.31 16.12
CA ALA A 422 -0.43 -26.74 15.86
C ALA A 422 0.87 -27.36 16.40
N GLN A 423 1.15 -27.24 17.71
CA GLN A 423 2.16 -28.10 18.36
C GLN A 423 2.14 -28.05 19.90
N LEU A 424 0.99 -28.34 20.52
CA LEU A 424 0.96 -28.68 21.94
C LEU A 424 0.04 -29.87 22.18
N THR A 425 0.51 -31.08 21.87
CA THR A 425 0.15 -32.28 22.63
C THR A 425 1.27 -33.31 22.55
N GLN A 426 1.52 -33.95 23.71
CA GLN A 426 2.36 -35.13 23.99
C GLN A 426 3.84 -34.88 24.37
N ALA A 427 4.11 -34.90 25.68
CA ALA A 427 4.76 -36.02 26.37
C ALA A 427 5.50 -35.56 27.65
N HIS A 428 4.93 -35.95 28.79
CA HIS A 428 5.55 -35.99 30.11
C HIS A 428 6.46 -37.24 30.19
N GLN A 429 7.69 -37.13 30.72
CA GLN A 429 8.27 -37.95 31.82
C GLN A 429 9.80 -37.74 32.01
N PRO A 430 10.36 -38.06 33.21
CA PRO A 430 11.46 -37.29 33.85
C PRO A 430 12.88 -37.89 33.73
N GLU A 431 13.85 -37.13 34.26
CA GLU A 431 15.32 -37.28 34.30
C GLU A 431 15.91 -38.67 34.61
N PRO A 432 17.23 -38.83 34.37
CA PRO A 432 18.10 -38.94 35.56
C PRO A 432 19.40 -38.09 35.51
N THR A 433 19.91 -37.87 36.72
CA THR A 433 21.07 -37.12 37.16
C THR A 433 22.43 -37.70 36.73
N SER A 434 23.46 -36.85 36.64
CA SER A 434 24.79 -37.11 37.24
C SER A 434 25.70 -35.88 37.18
N ASP A 435 26.29 -35.60 38.33
CA ASP A 435 27.36 -34.65 38.59
C ASP A 435 28.65 -35.00 37.84
N ASP A 436 29.35 -33.99 37.32
CA ASP A 436 30.76 -33.75 37.64
C ASP A 436 31.29 -32.49 36.93
N ALA A 437 31.69 -31.50 37.73
CA ALA A 437 32.43 -30.32 37.29
C ALA A 437 33.94 -30.49 37.57
N PRO A 438 34.79 -29.82 36.77
CA PRO A 438 35.82 -29.03 37.41
C PRO A 438 35.95 -27.60 36.85
N GLN A 439 36.19 -26.68 37.77
CA GLN A 439 36.41 -25.24 37.58
C GLN A 439 37.67 -24.92 36.74
N SER A 440 37.61 -23.87 35.91
CA SER A 440 38.79 -23.00 35.70
C SER A 440 38.43 -21.55 35.31
N THR A 441 38.81 -20.65 36.21
CA THR A 441 39.28 -19.24 36.08
C THR A 441 38.81 -18.35 34.92
N THR A 442 38.11 -17.28 35.29
CA THR A 442 37.77 -16.10 34.50
C THR A 442 38.98 -15.21 34.20
N LYS A 443 39.22 -14.90 32.91
CA LYS A 443 40.12 -13.83 32.45
C LYS A 443 39.31 -12.65 31.90
N GLN A 444 39.42 -11.50 32.54
CA GLN A 444 38.89 -10.22 32.06
C GLN A 444 39.67 -9.72 30.81
N PRO A 445 38.98 -9.20 29.77
CA PRO A 445 39.62 -8.38 28.75
C PRO A 445 39.71 -6.90 29.19
N LYS A 446 40.93 -6.36 29.05
CA LYS A 446 41.34 -4.99 29.39
C LYS A 446 40.64 -3.92 28.54
N LYS A 447 40.18 -2.86 29.21
CA LYS A 447 39.72 -1.59 28.62
C LYS A 447 40.81 -0.96 27.76
N ARG A 448 40.47 -0.52 26.54
CA ARG A 448 41.35 0.33 25.72
C ARG A 448 40.51 1.39 25.02
N PHE A 449 40.41 2.59 25.61
CA PHE A 449 40.35 3.86 24.89
C PHE A 449 40.58 5.00 25.90
N VAL A 450 41.78 5.59 25.87
CA VAL A 450 42.09 6.86 26.55
C VAL A 450 41.89 7.96 25.50
N GLY A 451 41.03 8.92 25.81
CA GLY A 451 40.60 9.99 24.92
C GLY A 451 41.67 11.05 24.68
N ARG A 452 41.59 11.66 23.50
CA ARG A 452 42.48 12.67 22.86
C ARG A 452 42.68 13.98 23.62
N ARG A 453 42.18 14.14 24.85
CA ARG A 453 42.34 15.36 25.68
C ARG A 453 43.60 15.33 26.55
N ALA A 454 44.04 14.15 27.00
CA ALA A 454 45.29 14.00 27.76
C ALA A 454 46.57 14.14 26.91
N ALA A 455 46.46 14.00 25.57
CA ALA A 455 47.59 14.18 24.66
C ALA A 455 47.86 15.66 24.29
N ALA A 456 46.85 16.53 24.42
CA ALA A 456 47.01 17.97 24.18
C ALA A 456 47.65 18.68 25.39
N GLU A 457 47.35 18.23 26.62
CA GLU A 457 47.95 18.76 27.84
C GLU A 457 49.40 18.29 28.06
N ALA A 458 49.81 17.18 27.44
CA ALA A 458 51.19 16.71 27.45
C ALA A 458 52.08 17.43 26.41
N ALA A 459 51.50 18.01 25.35
CA ALA A 459 52.22 18.74 24.32
C ALA A 459 52.52 20.21 24.70
N ALA A 460 51.80 20.77 25.67
CA ALA A 460 51.99 22.14 26.15
C ALA A 460 53.11 22.30 27.20
N LYS A 461 53.81 21.22 27.57
CA LYS A 461 54.80 21.23 28.68
C LYS A 461 56.28 21.16 28.29
N ASN A 462 56.64 21.11 27.00
CA ASN A 462 58.06 21.07 26.59
C ASN A 462 58.39 22.11 25.51
N GLY A 463 58.83 23.29 25.97
CA GLY A 463 60.10 23.93 25.56
C GLY A 463 60.27 24.48 24.13
N THR A 464 60.25 25.81 24.05
CA THR A 464 60.88 26.72 23.07
C THR A 464 62.36 26.46 22.78
N THR A 465 62.79 26.58 21.50
CA THR A 465 63.98 27.35 21.03
C THR A 465 64.12 27.38 19.49
N SER A 466 64.05 28.61 18.92
CA SER A 466 64.86 29.26 17.86
C SER A 466 65.24 28.62 16.49
N ALA A 467 64.89 29.40 15.44
CA ALA A 467 65.71 29.92 14.31
C ALA A 467 66.01 29.08 13.04
N ASP A 468 65.57 29.65 11.91
CA ASP A 468 66.16 29.86 10.57
C ASP A 468 66.80 28.73 9.73
N GLY A 469 66.46 28.73 8.43
CA GLY A 469 67.42 28.46 7.34
C GLY A 469 67.13 27.32 6.37
N GLU A 470 66.54 27.67 5.22
CA GLU A 470 66.75 27.15 3.85
C GLU A 470 66.79 25.63 3.50
N SER A 471 65.81 25.26 2.65
CA SER A 471 65.93 24.53 1.38
C SER A 471 66.81 23.26 1.27
N GLY A 472 66.14 22.14 0.94
CA GLY A 472 66.69 21.15 -0.01
C GLY A 472 66.97 19.74 0.52
N ALA A 473 65.92 18.92 0.68
CA ALA A 473 66.00 17.46 0.43
C ALA A 473 64.60 16.83 0.45
N ILE A 474 64.22 16.20 -0.68
CA ILE A 474 63.07 15.32 -0.77
C ILE A 474 63.35 14.10 0.12
N GLN A 475 62.78 14.05 1.33
CA GLN A 475 62.68 12.81 2.11
C GLN A 475 61.42 12.07 1.68
N ALA A 476 61.62 11.01 0.91
CA ALA A 476 60.60 10.04 0.54
C ALA A 476 59.83 9.58 1.79
N ALA A 477 58.53 9.82 1.81
CA ALA A 477 57.65 9.31 2.85
C ALA A 477 57.76 7.78 2.91
N LYS A 478 58.14 7.26 4.08
CA LYS A 478 58.13 5.81 4.37
C LYS A 478 56.75 5.25 3.99
N PRO A 479 56.68 4.10 3.31
CA PRO A 479 55.42 3.56 2.82
C PRO A 479 54.48 3.32 4.01
N ARG A 480 53.31 3.96 3.97
CA ARG A 480 52.19 3.63 4.86
C ARG A 480 51.95 2.13 4.75
N ARG A 481 51.90 1.45 5.90
CA ARG A 481 51.52 0.03 6.01
C ARG A 481 50.35 -0.25 5.07
N ALA A 482 50.52 -1.24 4.19
CA ALA A 482 49.53 -1.65 3.22
C ALA A 482 48.16 -1.87 3.90
N PRO A 483 47.05 -1.47 3.26
CA PRO A 483 45.70 -1.77 3.75
C PRO A 483 45.56 -3.29 3.87
N ARG A 484 44.93 -3.77 4.96
CA ARG A 484 44.77 -5.20 5.28
C ARG A 484 44.35 -6.00 4.04
N LEU A 485 45.20 -6.96 3.63
CA LEU A 485 45.02 -7.85 2.47
C LEU A 485 43.71 -8.68 2.48
N LEU A 486 42.98 -8.74 3.60
CA LEU A 486 41.87 -9.67 3.83
C LEU A 486 40.54 -9.33 3.14
N ASN A 487 40.36 -8.11 2.60
CA ASN A 487 39.07 -7.66 2.05
C ASN A 487 39.06 -7.46 0.53
N ARG A 488 40.15 -7.79 -0.17
CA ARG A 488 40.21 -7.63 -1.62
C ARG A 488 39.72 -8.91 -2.28
N VAL A 489 38.62 -8.81 -3.04
CA VAL A 489 38.12 -9.93 -3.84
C VAL A 489 39.24 -10.40 -4.79
N PRO A 490 39.60 -11.69 -4.77
CA PRO A 490 40.62 -12.25 -5.64
C PRO A 490 40.33 -12.03 -7.13
N LYS A 491 41.38 -11.85 -7.94
CA LYS A 491 41.24 -11.59 -9.38
C LYS A 491 40.58 -12.75 -10.12
N ASP A 492 40.82 -13.99 -9.69
CA ASP A 492 40.17 -15.18 -10.26
C ASP A 492 38.65 -15.13 -10.15
N ILE A 493 38.08 -14.46 -9.13
CA ILE A 493 36.62 -14.25 -9.04
C ILE A 493 36.22 -13.03 -9.87
N LEU A 494 36.96 -11.93 -9.78
CA LEU A 494 36.62 -10.68 -10.50
C LEU A 494 36.71 -10.81 -12.03
N ASP A 495 37.62 -11.63 -12.52
CA ASP A 495 37.93 -11.79 -13.94
C ASP A 495 37.30 -13.05 -14.58
N ASP A 496 36.52 -13.82 -13.82
CA ASP A 496 35.80 -14.99 -14.33
C ASP A 496 34.74 -14.58 -15.38
N PRO A 497 34.89 -15.00 -16.65
CA PRO A 497 33.99 -14.61 -17.73
C PRO A 497 32.58 -15.21 -17.54
N ASN A 498 32.47 -16.42 -17.02
CA ASN A 498 31.17 -17.07 -16.80
C ASN A 498 30.40 -16.36 -15.68
N LEU A 499 31.11 -15.93 -14.63
CA LEU A 499 30.48 -15.16 -13.55
C LEU A 499 30.01 -13.79 -14.05
N LYS A 500 30.78 -13.13 -14.91
CA LYS A 500 30.37 -11.86 -15.52
C LYS A 500 29.11 -12.01 -16.37
N GLU A 501 29.02 -13.07 -17.16
CA GLU A 501 27.84 -13.38 -17.97
C GLU A 501 26.61 -13.66 -17.08
N ALA A 502 26.78 -14.45 -16.01
CA ALA A 502 25.69 -14.73 -15.07
C ALA A 502 25.22 -13.47 -14.32
N ILE A 503 26.16 -12.59 -13.91
CA ILE A 503 25.83 -11.30 -13.29
C ILE A 503 25.11 -10.37 -14.27
N ALA A 504 25.36 -10.46 -15.58
CA ALA A 504 24.70 -9.63 -16.59
C ALA A 504 23.18 -9.88 -16.69
N LEU A 505 22.67 -10.97 -16.08
CA LEU A 505 21.23 -11.20 -15.90
C LEU A 505 20.59 -10.26 -14.86
N LEU A 506 21.40 -9.70 -13.96
CA LEU A 506 20.97 -8.69 -12.99
C LEU A 506 20.99 -7.30 -13.62
N PRO A 507 20.14 -6.36 -13.17
CA PRO A 507 20.07 -5.03 -13.75
C PRO A 507 21.40 -4.29 -13.62
N ALA A 508 21.94 -3.83 -14.75
CA ALA A 508 23.28 -3.26 -14.85
C ALA A 508 23.49 -1.98 -14.02
N ASN A 509 22.41 -1.28 -13.66
CA ASN A 509 22.47 -0.09 -12.82
C ASN A 509 22.52 -0.39 -11.31
N TYR A 510 22.42 -1.66 -10.89
CA TYR A 510 22.52 -2.08 -9.49
C TYR A 510 23.80 -2.87 -9.23
N SER A 511 24.57 -2.48 -8.22
CA SER A 511 25.76 -3.24 -7.79
C SER A 511 25.43 -4.19 -6.65
N PHE A 512 25.06 -5.43 -6.97
CA PHE A 512 24.81 -6.48 -5.97
C PHE A 512 26.09 -7.07 -5.35
N GLU A 513 27.29 -6.64 -5.76
CA GLU A 513 28.57 -7.09 -5.20
C GLU A 513 28.71 -8.64 -5.15
N ILE A 514 28.15 -9.35 -6.14
CA ILE A 514 28.15 -10.83 -6.18
C ILE A 514 29.55 -11.42 -6.00
N PRO A 515 30.63 -10.89 -6.63
CA PRO A 515 31.99 -11.38 -6.41
C PRO A 515 32.43 -11.32 -4.93
N LYS A 516 32.01 -10.29 -4.21
CA LYS A 516 32.29 -10.12 -2.77
C LYS A 516 31.55 -11.16 -1.94
N THR A 517 30.29 -11.45 -2.29
CA THR A 517 29.49 -12.50 -1.65
C THR A 517 30.11 -13.88 -1.86
N ILE A 518 30.48 -14.23 -3.10
CA ILE A 518 31.18 -15.49 -3.43
C ILE A 518 32.48 -15.60 -2.64
N HIS A 519 33.31 -14.55 -2.63
CA HIS A 519 34.55 -14.55 -1.86
C HIS A 519 34.30 -14.78 -0.36
N ARG A 520 33.26 -14.16 0.20
CA ARG A 520 32.88 -14.33 1.61
C ARG A 520 32.40 -15.73 1.93
N ILE A 521 31.58 -16.34 1.06
CA ILE A 521 31.13 -17.73 1.20
C ILE A 521 32.35 -18.66 1.22
N ARG A 522 33.23 -18.56 0.19
CA ARG A 522 34.42 -19.41 0.06
C ARG A 522 35.38 -19.27 1.24
N THR A 523 35.67 -18.05 1.68
CA THR A 523 36.62 -17.81 2.79
C THR A 523 36.05 -18.17 4.16
N SER A 524 34.73 -18.06 4.34
CA SER A 524 34.09 -18.40 5.61
C SER A 524 33.81 -19.89 5.78
N GLY A 525 33.87 -20.66 4.68
CA GLY A 525 33.50 -22.07 4.64
C GLY A 525 32.00 -22.32 4.80
N ALA A 526 31.16 -21.30 4.58
CA ALA A 526 29.71 -21.39 4.76
C ALA A 526 29.10 -22.43 3.81
N LYS A 527 28.20 -23.26 4.34
CA LYS A 527 27.44 -24.28 3.60
C LYS A 527 25.99 -23.88 3.43
N LYS A 528 25.39 -23.23 4.41
CA LYS A 528 24.01 -22.70 4.30
C LYS A 528 24.00 -21.19 4.44
N VAL A 529 23.50 -20.48 3.42
CA VAL A 529 23.59 -19.02 3.30
C VAL A 529 22.20 -18.39 3.25
N ALA A 530 21.85 -17.62 4.27
CA ALA A 530 20.61 -16.84 4.28
C ALA A 530 20.76 -15.57 3.43
N LEU A 531 19.77 -15.28 2.59
CA LEU A 531 19.67 -14.08 1.77
C LEU A 531 18.49 -13.26 2.28
N GLN A 532 18.77 -12.08 2.85
CA GLN A 532 17.75 -11.15 3.30
C GLN A 532 17.79 -9.89 2.43
N MET A 533 16.65 -9.53 1.86
CA MET A 533 16.51 -8.39 0.93
C MET A 533 15.25 -7.60 1.29
N PRO A 534 15.21 -6.27 1.04
CA PRO A 534 13.96 -5.54 1.05
C PRO A 534 13.05 -5.98 -0.10
N GLU A 535 11.75 -5.71 0.04
CA GLU A 535 10.70 -6.08 -0.93
C GLU A 535 11.08 -5.77 -2.39
N GLY A 536 11.55 -4.55 -2.65
CA GLY A 536 11.92 -4.10 -3.99
C GLY A 536 13.11 -4.82 -4.63
N LEU A 537 13.84 -5.67 -3.89
CA LEU A 537 14.93 -6.50 -4.41
C LEU A 537 14.63 -8.00 -4.34
N LEU A 538 13.53 -8.43 -3.73
CA LEU A 538 13.16 -9.86 -3.64
C LEU A 538 12.97 -10.49 -5.02
N LEU A 539 12.58 -9.71 -6.03
CA LEU A 539 12.47 -10.20 -7.41
C LEU A 539 13.80 -10.72 -8.00
N PHE A 540 14.94 -10.34 -7.43
CA PHE A 540 16.27 -10.80 -7.85
C PHE A 540 16.80 -11.95 -6.98
N ALA A 541 16.08 -12.34 -5.92
CA ALA A 541 16.59 -13.27 -4.91
C ALA A 541 16.86 -14.67 -5.48
N THR A 542 16.00 -15.18 -6.36
CA THR A 542 16.16 -16.48 -7.03
C THR A 542 17.34 -16.46 -7.98
N THR A 543 17.47 -15.43 -8.82
CA THR A 543 18.62 -15.27 -9.73
C THR A 543 19.93 -15.17 -8.96
N ILE A 544 19.98 -14.39 -7.87
CA ILE A 544 21.16 -14.29 -7.01
C ILE A 544 21.46 -15.64 -6.36
N SER A 545 20.43 -16.35 -5.88
CA SER A 545 20.55 -17.70 -5.32
C SER A 545 21.16 -18.69 -6.33
N ASP A 546 20.69 -18.69 -7.57
CA ASP A 546 21.19 -19.55 -8.64
C ASP A 546 22.65 -19.24 -8.97
N ILE A 547 23.01 -17.95 -9.08
CA ILE A 547 24.41 -17.54 -9.29
C ILE A 547 25.28 -18.01 -8.12
N LEU A 548 24.86 -17.80 -6.87
CA LEU A 548 25.67 -18.18 -5.72
C LEU A 548 25.86 -19.70 -5.63
N THR A 549 24.83 -20.50 -5.90
CA THR A 549 24.92 -21.97 -5.88
C THR A 549 25.75 -22.51 -7.05
N GLN A 550 25.66 -21.91 -8.24
CA GLN A 550 26.48 -22.25 -9.40
C GLN A 550 27.98 -21.99 -9.14
N PHE A 551 28.33 -20.83 -8.59
CA PHE A 551 29.72 -20.41 -8.42
C PHE A 551 30.32 -20.76 -7.04
N CYS A 552 29.53 -21.30 -6.12
CA CYS A 552 29.98 -21.91 -4.87
C CYS A 552 29.38 -23.31 -4.73
N PRO A 553 29.90 -24.33 -5.44
CA PRO A 553 29.30 -25.66 -5.44
C PRO A 553 29.26 -26.27 -4.05
N GLY A 554 28.12 -26.89 -3.71
CA GLY A 554 27.90 -27.53 -2.42
C GLY A 554 27.48 -26.58 -1.30
N ILE A 555 26.96 -25.39 -1.64
CA ILE A 555 26.19 -24.56 -0.71
C ILE A 555 24.69 -24.72 -0.96
N GLU A 556 23.90 -24.44 0.07
CA GLU A 556 22.46 -24.22 0.03
C GLU A 556 22.19 -22.74 0.34
N THR A 557 21.31 -22.12 -0.43
CA THR A 557 20.83 -20.75 -0.19
C THR A 557 19.42 -20.80 0.39
N LEU A 558 19.15 -19.93 1.36
CA LEU A 558 17.83 -19.76 1.98
C LEU A 558 17.39 -18.31 1.79
N ILE A 559 16.33 -18.08 1.04
CA ILE A 559 15.77 -16.74 0.84
C ILE A 559 14.83 -16.44 2.02
N MET A 560 15.08 -15.36 2.74
CA MET A 560 14.22 -14.92 3.84
C MET A 560 13.06 -14.11 3.24
N GLY A 561 11.84 -14.65 3.38
CA GLY A 561 10.62 -14.03 2.83
C GLY A 561 9.97 -13.00 3.75
N ASP A 562 10.45 -12.85 4.99
CA ASP A 562 9.92 -11.86 5.92
C ASP A 562 10.25 -10.42 5.51
N VAL A 563 9.37 -9.50 5.89
CA VAL A 563 9.48 -8.09 5.51
C VAL A 563 10.74 -7.46 6.10
N THR A 564 11.54 -6.83 5.24
CA THR A 564 12.77 -6.13 5.63
C THR A 564 12.69 -4.65 5.25
N TYR A 565 12.21 -3.82 6.17
CA TYR A 565 12.05 -2.37 5.95
C TYR A 565 13.36 -1.56 5.93
N GLY A 566 14.43 -2.08 6.53
CA GLY A 566 15.64 -1.28 6.72
C GLY A 566 16.79 -2.00 7.40
N ALA A 567 17.88 -1.27 7.61
CA ALA A 567 19.09 -1.73 8.29
C ALA A 567 18.87 -2.23 9.73
N CYS A 568 17.80 -1.78 10.37
CA CYS A 568 17.39 -2.19 11.71
C CYS A 568 16.69 -3.55 11.74
N CYS A 569 16.18 -4.04 10.61
CA CYS A 569 15.45 -5.29 10.48
C CYS A 569 16.37 -6.49 10.18
N ILE A 570 17.67 -6.39 10.44
CA ILE A 570 18.56 -7.54 10.24
C ILE A 570 18.09 -8.71 11.11
N ASP A 571 17.78 -9.83 10.47
CA ASP A 571 17.22 -11.00 11.15
C ASP A 571 18.26 -12.12 11.30
N ASP A 572 19.25 -11.85 12.14
CA ASP A 572 20.30 -12.80 12.45
C ASP A 572 19.86 -13.92 13.39
N TYR A 573 18.75 -13.73 14.12
CA TYR A 573 18.20 -14.76 15.01
C TYR A 573 17.52 -15.87 14.23
N THR A 574 16.63 -15.54 13.29
CA THR A 574 15.94 -16.52 12.45
C THR A 574 16.90 -17.23 11.52
N ALA A 575 17.83 -16.51 10.88
CA ALA A 575 18.85 -17.12 10.02
C ALA A 575 19.68 -18.18 10.77
N ARG A 576 20.06 -17.89 12.02
CA ARG A 576 20.78 -18.84 12.88
C ARG A 576 19.88 -20.02 13.30
N ALA A 577 18.62 -19.76 13.65
CA ALA A 577 17.66 -20.81 14.03
C ALA A 577 17.40 -21.80 12.88
N LEU A 578 17.42 -21.33 11.64
CA LEU A 578 17.30 -22.13 10.42
C LEU A 578 18.59 -22.88 10.03
N GLY A 579 19.62 -22.81 10.88
CA GLY A 579 20.90 -23.50 10.69
C GLY A 579 21.80 -22.88 9.63
N CYS A 580 21.64 -21.60 9.31
CA CYS A 580 22.52 -20.93 8.36
C CYS A 580 23.88 -20.60 9.00
N ASP A 581 24.94 -20.60 8.18
CA ASP A 581 26.30 -20.25 8.59
C ASP A 581 26.64 -18.77 8.34
N LEU A 582 25.98 -18.17 7.35
CA LEU A 582 26.19 -16.82 6.86
C LEU A 582 24.86 -16.17 6.50
N LEU A 583 24.65 -14.93 6.95
CA LEU A 583 23.56 -14.06 6.51
C LEU A 583 24.12 -12.99 5.56
N VAL A 584 23.56 -12.87 4.37
CA VAL A 584 23.84 -11.79 3.43
C VAL A 584 22.64 -10.84 3.42
N HIS A 585 22.85 -9.63 3.94
CA HIS A 585 21.83 -8.59 4.05
C HIS A 585 22.05 -7.52 2.97
N TYR A 586 21.11 -7.40 2.05
CA TYR A 586 21.21 -6.50 0.89
C TYR A 586 20.54 -5.12 1.16
N ALA A 587 20.92 -4.13 0.35
CA ALA A 587 20.38 -2.76 0.22
C ALA A 587 20.60 -1.79 1.40
N HIS A 588 21.01 -2.27 2.57
CA HIS A 588 21.08 -1.44 3.76
C HIS A 588 22.50 -1.33 4.32
N SER A 589 22.78 -0.17 4.94
CA SER A 589 24.02 0.06 5.66
C SER A 589 24.12 -0.80 6.92
N CYS A 590 25.32 -0.94 7.46
CA CYS A 590 25.57 -1.70 8.68
C CYS A 590 25.18 -0.90 9.95
N LEU A 591 23.91 -0.47 10.03
CA LEU A 591 23.38 0.22 11.20
C LEU A 591 23.55 -0.63 12.47
N ILE A 592 23.32 -1.93 12.35
CA ILE A 592 23.68 -2.90 13.39
C ILE A 592 25.11 -3.38 13.11
N PRO A 593 26.05 -3.20 14.06
CA PRO A 593 27.40 -3.71 13.91
C PRO A 593 27.45 -5.24 13.81
N VAL A 594 28.32 -5.76 12.93
CA VAL A 594 28.49 -7.22 12.71
C VAL A 594 29.03 -8.00 13.91
N ASP A 595 29.56 -7.31 14.92
CA ASP A 595 29.97 -7.91 16.20
C ASP A 595 28.78 -8.09 17.17
N VAL A 596 27.64 -7.46 16.87
CA VAL A 596 26.39 -7.62 17.64
C VAL A 596 25.53 -8.76 17.08
N THR A 597 25.69 -9.09 15.79
CA THR A 597 24.97 -10.21 15.15
C THR A 597 25.43 -11.56 15.72
N LYS A 598 24.52 -12.52 15.81
CA LYS A 598 24.74 -13.87 16.37
C LYS A 598 25.18 -14.90 15.33
N ILE A 599 25.18 -14.50 14.06
CA ILE A 599 25.67 -15.25 12.91
C ILE A 599 26.70 -14.39 12.17
N LYS A 600 27.58 -15.01 11.37
CA LYS A 600 28.42 -14.27 10.44
C LYS A 600 27.50 -13.51 9.49
N THR A 601 27.72 -12.21 9.35
CA THR A 601 26.90 -11.36 8.48
C THR A 601 27.76 -10.65 7.44
N LEU A 602 27.26 -10.56 6.22
CA LEU A 602 27.78 -9.73 5.15
C LEU A 602 26.73 -8.69 4.76
N TYR A 603 27.08 -7.41 4.85
CA TYR A 603 26.28 -6.34 4.29
C TYR A 603 26.68 -6.04 2.84
N VAL A 604 25.68 -5.95 1.97
CA VAL A 604 25.79 -5.51 0.58
C VAL A 604 24.90 -4.29 0.42
N PHE A 605 25.48 -3.12 0.20
CA PHE A 605 24.73 -1.86 0.23
C PHE A 605 23.86 -1.64 -1.03
N VAL A 606 24.16 -2.35 -2.12
CA VAL A 606 23.51 -2.19 -3.42
C VAL A 606 23.53 -0.74 -3.90
N ASP A 607 24.66 -0.34 -4.49
CA ASP A 607 24.80 0.99 -5.10
C ASP A 607 23.99 1.07 -6.39
N ILE A 608 23.24 2.16 -6.57
CA ILE A 608 22.39 2.38 -7.75
C ILE A 608 22.97 3.54 -8.56
N SER A 609 23.35 3.24 -9.80
CA SER A 609 23.84 4.22 -10.75
C SER A 609 22.69 5.03 -11.34
N ILE A 610 22.86 6.35 -11.40
CA ILE A 610 21.86 7.29 -11.94
C ILE A 610 22.46 8.23 -12.98
N ASP A 611 21.62 8.90 -13.77
CA ASP A 611 22.05 9.91 -14.74
C ASP A 611 22.49 11.20 -14.02
N THR A 612 23.79 11.28 -13.72
CA THR A 612 24.39 12.44 -13.03
C THR A 612 24.41 13.69 -13.90
N ALA A 613 24.48 13.54 -15.22
CA ALA A 613 24.50 14.67 -16.15
C ALA A 613 23.15 15.40 -16.12
N HIS A 614 22.05 14.65 -16.13
CA HIS A 614 20.71 15.20 -16.00
C HIS A 614 20.50 15.89 -14.64
N LEU A 615 20.97 15.28 -13.55
CA LEU A 615 20.92 15.88 -12.21
C LEU A 615 21.62 17.25 -12.18
N LEU A 616 22.87 17.31 -12.66
CA LEU A 616 23.64 18.56 -12.68
C LEU A 616 22.94 19.64 -13.51
N ALA A 617 22.51 19.30 -14.73
CA ALA A 617 21.79 20.24 -15.61
C ALA A 617 20.48 20.74 -14.97
N SER A 618 19.77 19.86 -14.26
CA SER A 618 18.54 20.23 -13.53
C SER A 618 18.82 21.24 -12.42
N LEU A 619 19.92 21.07 -11.67
CA LEU A 619 20.27 21.97 -10.58
C LEU A 619 20.75 23.33 -11.10
N GLU A 620 21.63 23.34 -12.10
CA GLU A 620 22.14 24.57 -12.72
C GLU A 620 21.03 25.41 -13.35
N ARG A 621 20.01 24.77 -13.93
CA ARG A 621 18.87 25.47 -14.54
C ARG A 621 17.93 26.13 -13.51
N ASN A 622 17.82 25.54 -12.32
CA ASN A 622 16.79 25.94 -11.35
C ASN A 622 17.32 26.79 -10.19
N PHE A 623 18.64 26.81 -9.95
CA PHE A 623 19.23 27.51 -8.82
C PHE A 623 20.36 28.45 -9.22
N ALA A 624 20.42 29.61 -8.58
CA ALA A 624 21.51 30.57 -8.76
C ALA A 624 22.81 30.05 -8.13
N THR A 625 23.95 30.44 -8.73
CA THR A 625 25.27 30.16 -8.20
C THR A 625 25.48 30.82 -6.83
N GLY A 626 26.36 30.24 -6.01
CA GLY A 626 26.73 30.76 -4.68
C GLY A 626 25.88 30.21 -3.53
N LYS A 627 24.83 29.43 -3.83
CA LYS A 627 23.98 28.76 -2.84
C LYS A 627 24.69 27.59 -2.16
N THR A 628 24.46 27.44 -0.85
CA THR A 628 24.94 26.31 -0.06
C THR A 628 23.90 25.19 -0.03
N MET A 629 24.25 24.02 -0.55
CA MET A 629 23.37 22.86 -0.68
C MET A 629 23.81 21.74 0.25
N ALA A 630 22.91 21.29 1.13
CA ALA A 630 23.09 20.05 1.87
C ALA A 630 22.60 18.88 1.02
N VAL A 631 23.51 18.03 0.54
CA VAL A 631 23.19 16.89 -0.31
C VAL A 631 23.12 15.62 0.53
N VAL A 632 21.95 14.97 0.50
CA VAL A 632 21.63 13.79 1.28
C VAL A 632 20.89 12.75 0.45
N GLY A 633 20.81 11.52 0.93
CA GLY A 633 20.06 10.44 0.31
C GLY A 633 20.14 9.17 1.14
N THR A 634 19.65 8.08 0.59
CA THR A 634 19.81 6.76 1.18
C THR A 634 21.17 6.16 0.81
N ILE A 635 21.55 5.04 1.43
CA ILE A 635 22.85 4.41 1.20
C ILE A 635 23.07 4.00 -0.26
N GLN A 636 21.99 3.66 -1.00
CA GLN A 636 22.06 3.24 -2.41
C GLN A 636 22.55 4.34 -3.35
N PHE A 637 22.42 5.62 -2.98
CA PHE A 637 22.85 6.76 -3.79
C PHE A 637 24.12 7.42 -3.25
N ASN A 638 24.71 6.85 -2.19
CA ASN A 638 25.82 7.48 -1.48
C ASN A 638 27.05 7.69 -2.39
N ALA A 639 27.38 6.73 -3.27
CA ALA A 639 28.48 6.90 -4.22
C ALA A 639 28.23 8.11 -5.14
N THR A 640 27.00 8.27 -5.63
CA THR A 640 26.61 9.42 -6.45
C THR A 640 26.69 10.74 -5.67
N ILE A 641 26.22 10.80 -4.42
CA ILE A 641 26.29 12.00 -3.57
C ILE A 641 27.73 12.52 -3.46
N HIS A 642 28.70 11.62 -3.22
CA HIS A 642 30.11 12.00 -3.16
C HIS A 642 30.70 12.29 -4.54
N GLY A 643 30.24 11.60 -5.58
CA GLY A 643 30.70 11.76 -6.96
C GLY A 643 30.33 13.11 -7.58
N VAL A 644 29.12 13.62 -7.33
CA VAL A 644 28.65 14.89 -7.94
C VAL A 644 29.20 16.14 -7.26
N ARG A 645 29.84 16.00 -6.10
CA ARG A 645 30.33 17.12 -5.30
C ARG A 645 31.24 18.06 -6.08
N SER A 646 32.26 17.53 -6.76
CA SER A 646 33.25 18.35 -7.47
C SER A 646 32.62 19.11 -8.64
N ASN A 647 31.66 18.47 -9.33
CA ASN A 647 30.92 19.10 -10.43
C ASN A 647 30.01 20.22 -9.94
N LEU A 648 29.31 20.02 -8.84
CA LEU A 648 28.47 21.06 -8.22
C LEU A 648 29.31 22.23 -7.69
N GLU A 649 30.47 21.97 -7.10
CA GLU A 649 31.42 23.01 -6.69
C GLU A 649 31.94 23.80 -7.90
N ALA A 650 32.23 23.12 -9.02
CA ALA A 650 32.62 23.76 -10.28
C ALA A 650 31.50 24.59 -10.92
N ALA A 651 30.23 24.17 -10.76
CA ALA A 651 29.05 24.91 -11.17
C ALA A 651 28.75 26.13 -10.26
N GLY A 652 29.55 26.36 -9.22
CA GLY A 652 29.45 27.52 -8.35
C GLY A 652 28.58 27.32 -7.10
N PHE A 653 28.18 26.08 -6.78
CA PHE A 653 27.48 25.76 -5.53
C PHE A 653 28.47 25.46 -4.39
N LYS A 654 28.07 25.72 -3.15
CA LYS A 654 28.80 25.22 -1.97
C LYS A 654 28.14 23.92 -1.51
N VAL A 655 28.86 22.80 -1.55
CA VAL A 655 28.27 21.49 -1.24
C VAL A 655 28.63 21.05 0.17
N LEU A 656 27.61 20.82 0.99
CA LEU A 656 27.71 20.19 2.29
C LEU A 656 27.15 18.76 2.20
N VAL A 657 27.93 17.78 2.64
CA VAL A 657 27.47 16.39 2.76
C VAL A 657 27.45 16.04 4.26
N PRO A 658 26.31 16.25 4.95
CA PRO A 658 26.22 16.17 6.41
C PRO A 658 26.34 14.72 6.90
N GLN A 659 26.60 14.53 8.19
CA GLN A 659 26.71 13.20 8.80
C GLN A 659 26.13 13.17 10.20
N ILE A 660 25.38 12.11 10.50
CA ILE A 660 24.98 11.74 11.86
C ILE A 660 25.48 10.32 12.14
N ALA A 661 26.36 10.16 13.13
CA ALA A 661 26.86 8.84 13.48
C ALA A 661 25.72 7.98 14.05
N PRO A 662 25.60 6.71 13.65
CA PRO A 662 26.58 5.87 12.95
C PRO A 662 26.55 5.91 11.41
N LEU A 663 25.63 6.68 10.81
CA LEU A 663 25.43 6.68 9.37
C LEU A 663 26.63 7.27 8.62
N SER A 664 26.72 6.89 7.35
CA SER A 664 27.73 7.43 6.43
C SER A 664 27.48 8.91 6.17
N LYS A 665 28.52 9.64 5.71
CA LYS A 665 28.32 11.02 5.25
C LYS A 665 27.36 11.03 4.07
N GLY A 666 26.32 11.87 4.13
CA GLY A 666 25.28 12.00 3.12
C GLY A 666 24.12 11.03 3.29
N GLU A 667 24.26 10.03 4.16
CA GLU A 667 23.23 9.03 4.41
C GLU A 667 22.25 9.49 5.49
N ILE A 668 20.95 9.33 5.20
CA ILE A 668 19.86 9.55 6.16
C ILE A 668 18.92 8.34 6.23
N LEU A 669 18.29 8.14 7.39
CA LEU A 669 17.25 7.14 7.62
C LEU A 669 15.94 7.83 7.98
N GLY A 670 14.79 7.17 7.77
CA GLY A 670 13.49 7.72 8.19
C GLY A 670 13.43 8.05 9.70
N CYS A 671 14.20 7.35 10.52
CA CYS A 671 14.27 7.48 11.97
C CYS A 671 15.53 8.18 12.50
N THR A 672 16.47 8.59 11.63
CA THR A 672 17.74 9.23 12.02
C THR A 672 18.27 10.11 10.90
N SER A 673 18.25 11.43 11.11
CA SER A 673 18.75 12.44 10.17
C SER A 673 19.61 13.49 10.88
N PRO A 674 20.62 14.09 10.21
CA PRO A 674 21.46 15.11 10.79
C PRO A 674 20.69 16.42 11.01
N ARG A 675 21.02 17.10 12.12
CA ARG A 675 20.68 18.51 12.32
C ARG A 675 21.73 19.37 11.63
N LEU A 676 21.30 20.21 10.71
CA LEU A 676 22.14 21.20 10.04
C LEU A 676 22.31 22.40 10.98
N LYS A 677 23.53 22.92 11.09
CA LYS A 677 23.80 24.03 11.99
C LYS A 677 23.53 25.34 11.28
N ASP A 678 23.06 26.34 12.01
CA ASP A 678 22.86 27.69 11.45
C ASP A 678 24.19 28.27 10.92
N GLU A 679 25.31 27.92 11.54
CA GLU A 679 26.68 28.25 11.11
C GLU A 679 27.03 27.73 9.71
N ASP A 680 26.42 26.63 9.27
CA ASP A 680 26.66 26.04 7.95
C ASP A 680 26.02 26.85 6.83
N ALA A 681 25.15 27.83 7.16
CA ALA A 681 24.46 28.74 6.24
C ALA A 681 23.85 28.00 5.02
N VAL A 682 23.19 26.87 5.28
CA VAL A 682 22.58 26.02 4.25
C VAL A 682 21.33 26.70 3.69
N ASP A 683 21.35 26.98 2.39
CA ASP A 683 20.20 27.57 1.68
C ASP A 683 19.12 26.54 1.33
N MET A 684 19.53 25.29 1.11
CA MET A 684 18.60 24.23 0.66
C MET A 684 19.12 22.82 0.95
N ILE A 685 18.19 21.89 1.13
CA ILE A 685 18.43 20.44 1.19
C ILE A 685 18.11 19.85 -0.17
N LEU A 686 19.06 19.10 -0.74
CA LEU A 686 18.86 18.27 -1.92
C LEU A 686 18.88 16.80 -1.50
N TYR A 687 17.74 16.13 -1.62
CA TYR A 687 17.62 14.70 -1.40
C TYR A 687 17.65 13.94 -2.73
N LEU A 688 18.57 12.98 -2.84
CA LEU A 688 18.66 12.06 -3.97
C LEU A 688 17.97 10.74 -3.60
N GLY A 689 16.90 10.43 -4.33
CA GLY A 689 16.17 9.18 -4.17
C GLY A 689 14.69 9.32 -4.46
N ASP A 690 14.02 8.17 -4.53
CA ASP A 690 12.57 8.10 -4.63
C ASP A 690 11.92 8.14 -3.24
N GLY A 691 10.58 8.28 -3.26
CA GLY A 691 9.77 8.40 -2.04
C GLY A 691 9.99 9.70 -1.26
N ARG A 692 9.25 9.84 -0.15
CA ARG A 692 9.34 10.99 0.77
C ARG A 692 9.76 10.59 2.18
N PHE A 693 9.65 9.31 2.55
CA PHE A 693 9.91 8.81 3.91
C PHE A 693 11.26 9.28 4.50
N HIS A 694 12.37 9.06 3.80
CA HIS A 694 13.70 9.49 4.26
C HIS A 694 13.86 11.01 4.28
N LEU A 695 13.37 11.67 3.23
CA LEU A 695 13.40 13.12 3.10
C LEU A 695 12.62 13.82 4.23
N GLU A 696 11.45 13.33 4.58
CA GLU A 696 10.64 13.86 5.68
C GLU A 696 11.41 13.84 7.01
N SER A 697 12.27 12.85 7.24
CA SER A 697 13.09 12.80 8.45
C SER A 697 14.02 14.01 8.59
N ILE A 698 14.71 14.39 7.51
CA ILE A 698 15.58 15.57 7.53
C ILE A 698 14.76 16.87 7.53
N MET A 699 13.59 16.89 6.90
CA MET A 699 12.67 18.04 6.94
C MET A 699 12.11 18.28 8.34
N ILE A 700 11.74 17.23 9.08
CA ILE A 700 11.28 17.33 10.47
C ILE A 700 12.40 17.88 11.36
N HIS A 701 13.64 17.41 11.14
CA HIS A 701 14.80 17.85 11.92
C HIS A 701 15.31 19.25 11.53
N ASN A 702 14.93 19.75 10.35
CA ASN A 702 15.39 21.05 9.81
C ASN A 702 14.24 21.82 9.14
N PRO A 703 13.20 22.23 9.91
CA PRO A 703 11.95 22.77 9.36
C PRO A 703 12.09 24.10 8.60
N SER A 704 13.14 24.87 8.90
CA SER A 704 13.38 26.20 8.30
C SER A 704 14.07 26.15 6.94
N ILE A 705 14.62 25.00 6.54
CA ILE A 705 15.44 24.89 5.33
C ILE A 705 14.59 24.31 4.19
N PRO A 706 14.47 25.00 3.03
CA PRO A 706 13.78 24.47 1.86
C PRO A 706 14.35 23.13 1.41
N ALA A 707 13.48 22.14 1.20
CA ALA A 707 13.89 20.81 0.78
C ALA A 707 13.43 20.50 -0.65
N TYR A 708 14.32 19.87 -1.40
CA TYR A 708 14.11 19.49 -2.80
C TYR A 708 14.45 18.02 -2.97
N ARG A 709 13.60 17.30 -3.71
CA ARG A 709 13.81 15.91 -4.06
C ARG A 709 14.16 15.80 -5.53
N TYR A 710 15.25 15.11 -5.83
CA TYR A 710 15.52 14.62 -7.17
C TYR A 710 15.24 13.12 -7.21
N ASP A 711 14.19 12.75 -7.94
CA ASP A 711 13.87 11.35 -8.24
C ASP A 711 14.66 10.91 -9.49
N PRO A 712 15.64 10.00 -9.34
CA PRO A 712 16.49 9.57 -10.45
C PRO A 712 15.76 8.73 -11.49
N TYR A 713 14.62 8.11 -11.15
CA TYR A 713 13.86 7.26 -12.05
C TYR A 713 12.94 8.10 -12.94
N SER A 714 12.14 8.99 -12.34
CA SER A 714 11.27 9.89 -13.10
C SER A 714 12.00 11.12 -13.64
N ARG A 715 13.25 11.34 -13.22
CA ARG A 715 14.10 12.50 -13.58
C ARG A 715 13.44 13.84 -13.22
N LYS A 716 12.72 13.87 -12.11
CA LYS A 716 12.01 15.07 -11.65
C LYS A 716 12.70 15.67 -10.42
N LEU A 717 12.86 16.99 -10.47
CA LEU A 717 13.24 17.80 -9.31
C LEU A 717 11.98 18.49 -8.76
N THR A 718 11.58 18.14 -7.54
CA THR A 718 10.40 18.71 -6.87
C THR A 718 10.80 19.46 -5.61
N ARG A 719 10.09 20.55 -5.31
CA ARG A 719 10.16 21.20 -3.99
C ARG A 719 9.18 20.52 -3.06
N GLU A 720 9.65 20.10 -1.90
CA GLU A 720 8.88 19.32 -0.94
C GLU A 720 8.58 20.16 0.30
N THR A 721 7.36 20.05 0.82
CA THR A 721 6.90 20.72 2.05
C THR A 721 6.38 19.68 3.04
N TYR A 722 6.36 20.02 4.34
CA TYR A 722 5.89 19.13 5.40
C TYR A 722 5.01 19.91 6.36
N GLY A 723 3.92 19.29 6.83
CA GLY A 723 2.98 19.88 7.77
C GLY A 723 3.51 19.85 9.20
N HIS A 724 4.55 20.64 9.50
CA HIS A 724 5.21 20.61 10.82
C HIS A 724 4.26 20.94 11.97
N ASP A 725 3.41 21.96 11.81
CA ASP A 725 2.46 22.37 12.86
C ASP A 725 1.43 21.29 13.14
N GLU A 726 0.91 20.65 12.09
CA GLU A 726 -0.03 19.54 12.19
C GLU A 726 0.61 18.34 12.91
N MET A 727 1.78 17.90 12.45
CA MET A 727 2.51 16.80 13.07
C MET A 727 2.81 17.10 14.54
N GLN A 728 3.37 18.27 14.86
CA GLN A 728 3.68 18.63 16.24
C GLN A 728 2.42 18.72 17.11
N SER A 729 1.31 19.24 16.58
CA SER A 729 0.03 19.32 17.29
C SER A 729 -0.50 17.92 17.64
N LEU A 730 -0.49 17.00 16.67
CA LEU A 730 -0.91 15.61 16.87
C LEU A 730 -0.03 14.92 17.92
N ARG A 731 1.30 15.09 17.85
CA ARG A 731 2.23 14.51 18.82
C ARG A 731 2.07 15.08 20.23
N ARG A 732 1.87 16.41 20.36
CA ARG A 732 1.54 17.01 21.67
C ARG A 732 0.24 16.46 22.21
N SER A 733 -0.82 16.38 21.41
CA SER A 733 -2.11 15.85 21.84
C SER A 733 -1.97 14.42 22.38
N ALA A 734 -1.19 13.58 21.71
CA ALA A 734 -0.89 12.21 22.16
C ALA A 734 -0.18 12.18 23.52
N ILE A 735 0.85 13.02 23.72
CA ILE A 735 1.57 13.15 25.00
C ILE A 735 0.64 13.62 26.11
N HIS A 736 -0.18 14.65 25.85
CA HIS A 736 -1.08 15.21 26.85
C HIS A 736 -2.15 14.20 27.27
N THR A 737 -2.71 13.47 26.31
CA THR A 737 -3.66 12.38 26.58
C THR A 737 -3.00 11.29 27.42
N ALA A 738 -1.77 10.89 27.07
CA ALA A 738 -1.02 9.87 27.80
C ALA A 738 -0.71 10.23 29.27
N ARG A 739 -0.53 11.52 29.59
CA ARG A 739 -0.33 11.97 30.98
C ARG A 739 -1.49 11.59 31.91
N THR A 740 -2.70 11.43 31.37
CA THR A 740 -3.89 11.05 32.14
C THR A 740 -4.15 9.53 32.15
N ALA A 741 -3.37 8.76 31.39
CA ALA A 741 -3.58 7.32 31.25
C ALA A 741 -3.22 6.57 32.54
N LYS A 742 -4.16 5.74 33.01
CA LYS A 742 -4.05 4.96 34.24
C LYS A 742 -3.33 3.64 34.05
N ARG A 743 -3.30 3.11 32.82
CA ARG A 743 -2.63 1.85 32.48
C ARG A 743 -1.95 1.97 31.13
N TRP A 744 -0.68 1.59 31.12
CA TRP A 744 0.20 1.74 29.95
C TRP A 744 0.52 0.38 29.32
N GLY A 745 0.86 0.38 28.05
CA GLY A 745 1.39 -0.77 27.34
C GLY A 745 2.75 -0.44 26.76
N LEU A 746 3.71 -1.32 26.96
CA LEU A 746 5.07 -1.21 26.43
C LEU A 746 5.29 -2.27 25.37
N ILE A 747 5.57 -1.83 24.15
CA ILE A 747 5.82 -2.71 23.01
C ILE A 747 7.32 -2.74 22.76
N LEU A 748 7.90 -3.94 22.78
CA LEU A 748 9.26 -4.19 22.32
C LEU A 748 9.19 -4.74 20.89
N GLY A 749 9.75 -4.02 19.93
CA GLY A 749 9.82 -4.47 18.53
C GLY A 749 10.76 -5.66 18.38
N SER A 750 10.24 -6.80 17.93
CA SER A 750 11.00 -8.03 17.70
C SER A 750 11.44 -8.23 16.25
N LEU A 751 10.98 -7.39 15.31
CA LEU A 751 11.44 -7.43 13.93
C LEU A 751 12.91 -7.02 13.84
N GLY A 752 13.77 -8.00 13.53
CA GLY A 752 15.22 -7.86 13.53
C GLY A 752 15.75 -7.32 14.87
N ARG A 753 16.25 -6.08 14.85
CA ARG A 753 16.88 -5.42 16.01
C ARG A 753 16.36 -4.00 16.25
N GLN A 754 15.10 -3.75 15.88
CA GLN A 754 14.45 -2.46 16.13
C GLN A 754 14.23 -2.18 17.62
N GLY A 755 13.89 -3.21 18.40
CA GLY A 755 13.66 -3.10 19.84
C GLY A 755 14.95 -2.98 20.64
N ASN A 756 14.92 -2.12 21.65
CA ASN A 756 16.01 -1.96 22.61
C ASN A 756 15.52 -2.28 24.03
N PRO A 757 15.90 -3.45 24.60
CA PRO A 757 15.48 -3.84 25.94
C PRO A 757 15.92 -2.85 27.04
N HIS A 758 17.02 -2.12 26.86
CA HIS A 758 17.47 -1.13 27.85
C HIS A 758 16.58 0.11 27.86
N THR A 759 16.06 0.52 26.69
CA THR A 759 15.08 1.60 26.57
C THR A 759 13.76 1.20 27.19
N MET A 760 13.32 -0.04 26.96
CA MET A 760 12.13 -0.58 27.61
C MET A 760 12.30 -0.58 29.14
N ALA A 761 13.40 -1.14 29.66
CA ALA A 761 13.70 -1.18 31.09
C ALA A 761 13.79 0.22 31.73
N LEU A 762 14.30 1.21 30.98
CA LEU A 762 14.28 2.60 31.41
C LEU A 762 12.85 3.10 31.62
N ILE A 763 11.93 2.85 30.68
CA ILE A 763 10.54 3.30 30.78
C ILE A 763 9.80 2.52 31.88
N GLU A 764 10.01 1.21 31.99
CA GLU A 764 9.47 0.37 33.07
C GLU A 764 9.86 0.91 34.46
N LYS A 765 11.13 1.27 34.65
CA LYS A 765 11.60 1.89 35.89
C LYS A 765 10.81 3.15 36.23
N ARG A 766 10.52 4.00 35.23
CA ARG A 766 9.78 5.27 35.42
C ARG A 766 8.30 5.06 35.69
N LEU A 767 7.67 4.09 35.03
CA LEU A 767 6.28 3.71 35.31
C LEU A 767 6.15 3.17 36.74
N LYS A 768 7.11 2.32 37.16
CA LYS A 768 7.19 1.81 38.52
C LYS A 768 7.36 2.91 39.57
N GLU A 769 8.27 3.87 39.34
CA GLU A 769 8.48 5.03 40.22
C GLU A 769 7.21 5.87 40.40
N LYS A 770 6.35 5.95 39.39
CA LYS A 770 5.07 6.67 39.42
C LYS A 770 3.87 5.82 39.87
N GLY A 771 4.06 4.53 40.13
CA GLY A 771 2.98 3.62 40.49
C GLY A 771 1.95 3.40 39.38
N ILE A 772 2.32 3.62 38.10
CA ILE A 772 1.44 3.41 36.95
C ILE A 772 1.56 1.94 36.54
N PRO A 773 0.48 1.14 36.52
CA PRO A 773 0.53 -0.24 36.04
C PRO A 773 0.76 -0.30 34.53
N TRP A 774 1.48 -1.34 34.08
CA TRP A 774 1.71 -1.55 32.65
C TRP A 774 1.67 -3.03 32.24
N VAL A 775 1.57 -3.26 30.94
CA VAL A 775 1.73 -4.57 30.29
C VAL A 775 2.86 -4.51 29.27
N ASN A 776 3.63 -5.60 29.17
CA ASN A 776 4.69 -5.74 28.18
C ASN A 776 4.20 -6.60 27.02
N LEU A 777 4.43 -6.15 25.80
CA LEU A 777 4.15 -6.88 24.57
C LEU A 777 5.42 -6.99 23.72
N LEU A 778 5.64 -8.19 23.19
CA LEU A 778 6.64 -8.42 22.15
C LEU A 778 5.88 -8.56 20.83
N LEU A 779 6.18 -7.69 19.86
CA LEU A 779 5.53 -7.71 18.55
C LEU A 779 6.57 -7.55 17.45
N SER A 780 6.51 -8.35 16.39
CA SER A 780 7.33 -8.16 15.20
C SER A 780 6.86 -6.90 14.47
N GLU A 781 5.55 -6.86 14.22
CA GLU A 781 4.87 -5.77 13.54
C GLU A 781 3.74 -5.21 14.42
N ILE A 782 3.61 -3.88 14.43
CA ILE A 782 2.69 -3.14 15.29
C ILE A 782 1.53 -2.63 14.45
N PHE A 783 0.34 -3.17 14.68
CA PHE A 783 -0.88 -2.82 13.94
C PHE A 783 -1.98 -2.28 14.87
N PRO A 784 -2.80 -1.32 14.41
CA PRO A 784 -3.92 -0.79 15.18
C PRO A 784 -4.87 -1.87 15.72
N GLY A 785 -5.22 -2.87 14.90
CA GLY A 785 -6.12 -3.95 15.28
C GLY A 785 -5.62 -4.79 16.46
N LYS A 786 -4.34 -5.20 16.45
CA LYS A 786 -3.73 -6.00 17.53
C LYS A 786 -3.73 -5.24 18.86
N LEU A 787 -3.45 -3.94 18.83
CA LEU A 787 -3.46 -3.11 20.05
C LEU A 787 -4.88 -2.77 20.53
N ALA A 788 -5.85 -2.67 19.62
CA ALA A 788 -7.26 -2.40 19.96
C ALA A 788 -7.91 -3.52 20.79
N MET A 789 -7.41 -4.76 20.70
CA MET A 789 -7.88 -5.90 21.47
C MET A 789 -7.64 -5.76 22.98
N MET A 790 -6.72 -4.89 23.40
CA MET A 790 -6.37 -4.64 24.81
C MET A 790 -6.97 -3.30 25.27
N SER A 791 -8.29 -3.29 25.42
CA SER A 791 -9.07 -2.07 25.68
C SER A 791 -8.81 -1.44 27.07
N ASP A 792 -8.23 -2.20 28.00
CA ASP A 792 -7.79 -1.75 29.32
C ASP A 792 -6.49 -0.93 29.29
N VAL A 793 -5.74 -0.97 28.18
CA VAL A 793 -4.56 -0.15 27.98
C VAL A 793 -4.96 1.20 27.39
N GLU A 794 -4.64 2.28 28.10
CA GLU A 794 -5.05 3.63 27.75
C GLU A 794 -3.98 4.41 26.97
N CYS A 795 -2.73 3.93 26.99
CA CYS A 795 -1.60 4.50 26.25
C CYS A 795 -0.58 3.43 25.88
N TRP A 796 -0.05 3.49 24.66
CA TRP A 796 1.00 2.60 24.16
C TRP A 796 2.32 3.34 23.98
N VAL A 797 3.43 2.67 24.29
CA VAL A 797 4.78 3.12 23.99
C VAL A 797 5.47 2.09 23.11
N GLN A 798 5.91 2.52 21.93
CA GLN A 798 6.60 1.66 20.99
C GLN A 798 8.12 1.81 21.08
N VAL A 799 8.78 0.83 21.70
CA VAL A 799 10.23 0.66 21.65
C VAL A 799 10.58 -0.15 20.40
N ALA A 800 10.36 0.47 19.23
CA ALA A 800 10.51 -0.11 17.89
C ALA A 800 10.81 1.00 16.86
N CYS A 801 10.30 0.89 15.62
CA CYS A 801 10.39 1.95 14.61
C CYS A 801 9.64 3.23 15.06
N PRO A 802 10.33 4.37 15.28
CA PRO A 802 9.69 5.59 15.78
C PRO A 802 8.73 6.24 14.79
N ARG A 803 8.84 5.93 13.49
CA ARG A 803 7.99 6.51 12.45
C ARG A 803 6.54 6.04 12.51
N LEU A 804 6.28 4.87 13.09
CA LEU A 804 4.91 4.35 13.28
C LEU A 804 4.03 5.33 14.08
N SER A 805 4.50 5.83 15.23
CA SER A 805 3.74 6.85 15.98
C SER A 805 3.71 8.23 15.30
N ILE A 806 4.76 8.59 14.56
CA ILE A 806 4.87 9.92 13.94
C ILE A 806 3.94 10.01 12.72
N ASP A 807 3.97 9.01 11.85
CA ASP A 807 3.22 8.98 10.59
C ASP A 807 1.82 8.40 10.78
N TRP A 808 1.66 7.37 11.62
CA TRP A 808 0.43 6.60 11.74
C TRP A 808 -0.22 6.69 13.12
N GLY A 809 0.28 7.55 14.02
CA GLY A 809 -0.21 7.62 15.39
C GLY A 809 -1.72 7.91 15.52
N TYR A 810 -2.31 8.59 14.54
CA TYR A 810 -3.75 8.87 14.49
C TYR A 810 -4.61 7.64 14.14
N ALA A 811 -4.02 6.61 13.52
CA ALA A 811 -4.72 5.38 13.15
C ALA A 811 -4.94 4.45 14.36
N PHE A 812 -4.25 4.70 15.47
CA PHE A 812 -4.40 3.92 16.70
C PHE A 812 -5.51 4.50 17.57
N PRO A 813 -6.40 3.66 18.13
CA PRO A 813 -7.52 4.13 18.96
C PRO A 813 -7.08 4.75 20.29
N ARG A 814 -5.83 4.49 20.70
CA ARG A 814 -5.18 5.02 21.91
C ARG A 814 -3.85 5.66 21.51
N PRO A 815 -3.37 6.67 22.26
CA PRO A 815 -2.08 7.31 21.98
C PRO A 815 -0.96 6.28 21.86
N LEU A 816 -0.30 6.25 20.71
CA LEU A 816 0.93 5.50 20.48
C LEU A 816 2.11 6.47 20.51
N LEU A 817 3.02 6.30 21.47
CA LEU A 817 4.15 7.18 21.73
C LEU A 817 5.48 6.56 21.32
N THR A 818 6.39 7.38 20.81
CA THR A 818 7.82 7.03 20.78
C THR A 818 8.39 6.93 22.20
N PRO A 819 9.57 6.31 22.39
CA PRO A 819 10.23 6.29 23.69
C PRO A 819 10.60 7.69 24.20
N TYR A 820 10.87 8.64 23.31
CA TYR A 820 11.13 10.03 23.69
C TYR A 820 9.87 10.67 24.29
N GLU A 821 8.74 10.56 23.58
CA GLU A 821 7.47 11.13 23.98
C GLU A 821 6.94 10.50 25.28
N ALA A 822 7.18 9.20 25.49
CA ALA A 822 6.89 8.54 26.75
C ALA A 822 7.69 9.15 27.92
N LEU A 823 8.98 9.42 27.73
CA LEU A 823 9.79 10.09 28.75
C LEU A 823 9.35 11.54 28.99
N VAL A 824 8.81 12.23 27.98
CA VAL A 824 8.19 13.56 28.13
C VAL A 824 6.88 13.48 28.91
N ALA A 825 6.00 12.53 28.56
CA ALA A 825 4.75 12.29 29.28
C ALA A 825 4.99 11.91 30.75
N LEU A 826 6.06 11.17 31.03
CA LEU A 826 6.48 10.80 32.39
C LEU A 826 7.27 11.92 33.11
N GLY A 827 7.51 13.08 32.48
CA GLY A 827 8.21 14.21 33.10
C GLY A 827 9.70 13.98 33.35
N VAL A 828 10.33 13.08 32.58
CA VAL A 828 11.77 12.75 32.65
C VAL A 828 12.57 13.56 31.63
N LYS A 829 11.96 13.86 30.48
CA LYS A 829 12.51 14.75 29.46
C LYS A 829 11.59 15.95 29.27
N GLU A 830 12.18 17.06 28.85
CA GLU A 830 11.42 18.25 28.48
C GLU A 830 10.71 18.03 27.15
N GLU A 831 9.49 18.57 27.05
CA GLU A 831 8.76 18.67 25.78
C GLU A 831 9.47 19.67 24.87
N TRP A 832 9.35 19.52 23.56
CA TRP A 832 9.90 20.52 22.64
C TRP A 832 9.08 21.82 22.73
N ASP A 833 9.75 22.96 22.83
CA ASP A 833 9.11 24.28 22.83
C ASP A 833 8.29 24.51 21.56
N LYS A 834 7.28 25.39 21.65
CA LYS A 834 6.47 25.78 20.49
C LYS A 834 7.35 26.52 19.47
N GLY A 835 7.45 25.98 18.26
CA GLY A 835 8.36 26.48 17.22
C GLY A 835 9.78 25.90 17.27
N SER A 836 10.07 25.00 18.22
CA SER A 836 11.32 24.23 18.25
C SER A 836 11.20 22.91 17.48
N VAL A 837 12.33 22.23 17.32
CA VAL A 837 12.50 21.07 16.44
C VAL A 837 12.13 19.78 17.17
N TYR A 838 11.31 18.94 16.52
CA TYR A 838 11.02 17.59 17.01
C TYR A 838 12.26 16.68 16.83
N PRO A 839 12.72 15.95 17.87
CA PRO A 839 13.94 15.16 17.78
C PRO A 839 13.74 13.89 16.92
N MET A 840 14.57 13.76 15.88
CA MET A 840 14.53 12.65 14.92
C MET A 840 15.78 11.77 14.96
N ASP A 841 16.52 11.70 16.08
CA ASP A 841 17.83 11.06 16.19
C ASP A 841 17.82 9.70 16.92
N TYR A 842 16.85 8.83 16.60
CA TYR A 842 16.61 7.59 17.34
C TYR A 842 17.85 6.67 17.46
N TYR A 843 18.63 6.51 16.39
CA TYR A 843 19.90 5.76 16.39
C TYR A 843 21.14 6.65 16.53
N GLY A 844 20.96 7.94 16.80
CA GLY A 844 22.03 8.85 17.15
C GLY A 844 22.81 8.37 18.38
N LYS A 845 23.96 8.98 18.65
CA LYS A 845 24.84 8.60 19.76
C LYS A 845 24.14 8.61 21.12
N GLU A 846 23.21 9.55 21.32
CA GLU A 846 22.41 9.73 22.53
C GLU A 846 20.94 9.31 22.33
N GLY A 847 20.66 8.70 21.17
CA GLY A 847 19.32 8.25 20.77
C GLY A 847 18.87 7.00 21.53
N LEU A 848 17.55 6.87 21.68
CA LEU A 848 16.91 5.81 22.45
C LEU A 848 16.93 4.44 21.75
N GLY A 849 17.24 4.36 20.46
CA GLY A 849 17.50 3.09 19.78
C GLY A 849 18.79 2.41 20.22
N ARG A 850 19.71 3.17 20.85
CA ARG A 850 21.04 2.69 21.29
C ARG A 850 21.30 2.90 22.77
N ALA A 851 20.24 2.99 23.58
CA ALA A 851 20.37 3.08 25.02
C ALA A 851 21.23 1.91 25.54
N ARG A 852 22.10 2.22 26.50
CA ARG A 852 22.97 1.27 27.17
C ARG A 852 22.32 0.79 28.47
N PRO A 853 22.78 -0.32 29.06
CA PRO A 853 22.35 -0.71 30.40
C PRO A 853 22.49 0.48 31.36
N LEU A 854 21.46 0.69 32.20
CA LEU A 854 21.56 1.62 33.31
C LEU A 854 22.75 1.17 34.17
N GLU A 855 23.70 2.07 34.41
CA GLU A 855 24.75 1.80 35.39
C GLU A 855 24.06 1.51 36.72
N ALA A 856 24.38 0.38 37.34
CA ALA A 856 23.86 0.01 38.64
C ALA A 856 24.34 1.06 39.65
N SER A 857 23.48 2.04 39.95
CA SER A 857 23.64 2.97 41.06
C SER A 857 23.20 2.32 42.36
#